data_AF-A0A439ZBE2-F1
#
_entry.id   AF-A0A439ZBE2-F1
#
_cell.length_a   1.000
_cell.length_b   1.000
_cell.length_c   1.000
_cell.angle_alpha   90.00
_cell.angle_beta   90.00
_cell.angle_gamma   90.00
#
_symmetry.space_group_name_H-M   'P 1'
#
loop_
_entity.id
_entity.type
_entity.pdbx_description
1 polymer ?
#
loop_
_entity_poly.entity_id
_entity_poly.type
_entity_poly.pdbx_seq_one_letter_code
_entity_poly.pdbx_strand_id
1 'polypeptide(L)'
;MADIGGGVLLEATTIGSGTGNYDSFLRIQATSVEEGFNTDQNGNVLDNKASFTHSLQFGDLQPINVGGTDYIEFRLDLNESNNTTNGEISLTDLRIYISGADATLADYNAGFAGFTSIFDLATTQALIDANHGSGTDDYRVLIPVTAFTDAGVTADSYVTLYSSFSGSNGGFEEWRTTTLSGGAEDQPAIAIDKITIDGAASGDGLVVLVDEPISWQYTVTNTGNTALSNIVVTDDQGVIVSPELSGGFNVGDLNHDNKLDTDETWIFTATGTAVKGDYSNIGSVSGEGGGTTVNDSDGSSYFGADPKIDIDKVTVDGATSGDGLTILAGESISWKYTVTNLGNVALSGINVTDDQGVVVTADLVGGFNVGDANQDGKLDLTETWIYTGTGVAGIGSYSNIGTASGSFTDDAGHTANPSDTDPSSYFGADPQIKIDKVTVDDAASGDGISILSGEPISWKYTVTNLGNVALSGINVTDDQGVVVSPDLVGGFNVGDTNQDGKLDLTEAWVYTGTGVAGIGDYSNIGTASGSFTDDAGHTATPQDTDPSSYFGADPHITLDKKTNGVDHGLNIFQGQPVTWTYDVKNDGNVALSNVVVTDDNGTPGIGDDFHPAAILSGGFNSGDANQNGLLDVGETWHYQATGTAQLGGYVNNATATTDAYTDTAGHSRTPSATDSSDYEGYSNKALTQGFWGSHTDAWDNIPGNEGNPTKSAVKSGVLSSLDVNPSVDDPATVGVDESKYLLLGDANHNGLVDDDHNLWISISLAKSIESSSTSGDARVIMLQQAIAAQLNIDNGVAQPFNLIDEAVMWLKGQGAWASLGVNLDSNNDGFIDTNGAGTALAGPAVKTSSIAWNKYVDVIDPASGIADWNGGQEANGEGLKNALMWFNQDQLVTSGPGGNVGWFNGTTIIDEHPNTLDQFWLTLHEVGGLTGIK
;
A
#
# COMPACT_ATOMS: atom_id res chain seq x y z
N MET A 1 53.74 65.01 27.88
CA MET A 1 54.96 65.52 28.54
C MET A 1 55.75 64.35 29.10
N ALA A 2 56.97 64.15 28.63
CA ALA A 2 57.92 63.17 29.16
C ALA A 2 59.13 63.93 29.74
N ASP A 3 59.53 63.63 30.98
CA ASP A 3 60.81 64.09 31.53
C ASP A 3 61.93 63.28 30.89
N ILE A 4 62.77 63.95 30.10
CA ILE A 4 63.88 63.35 29.36
C ILE A 4 65.22 63.49 30.11
N GLY A 5 65.18 63.97 31.36
CA GLY A 5 66.31 64.06 32.29
C GLY A 5 66.52 65.48 32.82
N GLY A 6 66.99 65.61 34.07
CA GLY A 6 67.45 66.89 34.65
C GLY A 6 66.37 67.97 34.80
N GLY A 7 65.07 67.61 34.73
CA GLY A 7 63.96 68.56 34.71
C GLY A 7 63.66 69.13 33.33
N VAL A 8 64.21 68.53 32.26
CA VAL A 8 63.94 68.88 30.86
C VAL A 8 62.75 68.06 30.36
N LEU A 9 61.81 68.74 29.71
CA LEU A 9 60.53 68.14 29.33
C LEU A 9 60.40 68.14 27.82
N LEU A 10 60.09 66.96 27.26
CA LEU A 10 59.71 66.79 25.87
C LEU A 10 58.17 66.68 25.79
N GLU A 11 57.56 67.51 24.98
CA GLU A 11 56.11 67.51 24.78
C GLU A 11 55.79 67.43 23.29
N ALA A 12 54.94 66.46 22.93
CA ALA A 12 54.28 66.49 21.65
C ALA A 12 53.36 67.72 21.60
N THR A 13 53.38 68.44 20.50
CA THR A 13 52.55 69.62 20.26
C THR A 13 51.89 69.50 18.89
N THR A 14 50.64 69.96 18.80
CA THR A 14 49.88 70.08 17.54
C THR A 14 49.62 71.53 17.15
N ILE A 15 50.19 72.49 17.90
CA ILE A 15 50.02 73.93 17.62
C ILE A 15 50.96 74.33 16.48
N GLY A 16 50.42 74.40 15.27
CA GLY A 16 51.11 74.91 14.09
C GLY A 16 51.42 76.41 14.21
N SER A 17 52.55 76.84 13.64
CA SER A 17 52.84 78.27 13.44
C SER A 17 52.63 78.75 12.00
N GLY A 18 51.94 77.95 11.18
CA GLY A 18 51.14 78.39 10.03
C GLY A 18 51.72 79.39 9.03
N THR A 19 53.03 79.56 8.90
CA THR A 19 53.60 80.66 8.09
C THR A 19 54.51 80.20 6.95
N GLY A 20 54.80 78.90 6.81
CA GLY A 20 55.69 78.37 5.75
C GLY A 20 57.10 78.96 5.79
N ASN A 21 57.48 79.62 6.89
CA ASN A 21 58.75 80.30 7.09
C ASN A 21 59.25 79.91 8.50
N TYR A 22 59.84 78.72 8.62
CA TYR A 22 60.36 78.22 9.88
C TYR A 22 61.68 78.93 10.20
N ASP A 23 61.68 79.79 11.24
CA ASP A 23 62.87 80.54 11.68
C ASP A 23 63.84 79.62 12.44
N SER A 24 64.45 78.68 11.71
CA SER A 24 65.34 77.66 12.27
C SER A 24 66.73 78.23 12.57
N PHE A 25 67.24 77.97 13.77
CA PHE A 25 68.65 78.19 14.09
C PHE A 25 69.51 76.95 13.81
N LEU A 26 68.89 75.79 13.59
CA LEU A 26 69.53 74.55 13.15
C LEU A 26 68.57 73.76 12.27
N ARG A 27 69.03 73.40 11.07
CA ARG A 27 68.37 72.44 10.19
C ARG A 27 69.35 71.36 9.78
N ILE A 28 68.99 70.09 9.95
CA ILE A 28 69.78 68.91 9.58
C ILE A 28 69.05 68.10 8.50
N GLN A 29 69.81 67.41 7.65
CA GLN A 29 69.29 66.56 6.58
C GLN A 29 70.28 65.45 6.21
N ALA A 30 69.89 64.19 6.37
CA ALA A 30 70.62 63.02 5.91
C ALA A 30 69.66 61.86 5.59
N THR A 31 70.10 60.61 5.66
CA THR A 31 69.22 59.44 5.53
C THR A 31 69.73 58.36 6.48
N SER A 32 68.83 57.59 7.09
CA SER A 32 69.09 56.62 8.15
C SER A 32 69.54 57.21 9.49
N VAL A 33 70.55 58.07 9.49
CA VAL A 33 71.03 58.81 10.67
C VAL A 33 71.34 60.24 10.25
N GLU A 34 70.86 61.21 11.02
CA GLU A 34 71.15 62.64 10.81
C GLU A 34 71.68 63.24 12.09
N GLU A 35 72.73 64.05 11.99
CA GLU A 35 73.30 64.73 13.14
C GLU A 35 73.84 66.12 12.80
N GLY A 36 73.70 67.04 13.76
CA GLY A 36 74.21 68.38 13.58
C GLY A 36 74.06 69.25 14.82
N PHE A 37 74.71 70.40 14.76
CA PHE A 37 74.64 71.43 15.80
C PHE A 37 74.63 72.82 15.17
N ASN A 38 74.15 73.80 15.92
CA ASN A 38 74.07 75.19 15.45
C ASN A 38 75.43 75.90 15.49
N THR A 39 75.78 76.59 14.40
CA THR A 39 77.09 77.23 14.21
C THR A 39 77.04 78.33 13.13
N ASP A 40 77.90 79.36 13.22
CA ASP A 40 78.16 80.31 12.14
C ASP A 40 79.38 79.91 11.27
N GLN A 41 79.96 78.74 11.48
CA GLN A 41 81.07 78.25 10.67
C GLN A 41 80.64 78.05 9.21
N ASN A 42 81.23 78.83 8.29
CA ASN A 42 80.95 78.75 6.86
C ASN A 42 81.08 77.33 6.28
N GLY A 43 80.01 76.86 5.63
CA GLY A 43 79.92 75.55 4.97
C GLY A 43 78.97 74.61 5.70
N ASN A 44 78.77 73.40 5.16
CA ASN A 44 78.05 72.36 5.91
C ASN A 44 79.03 71.74 6.92
N VAL A 45 78.64 71.75 8.19
CA VAL A 45 79.29 71.14 9.34
C VAL A 45 78.42 69.94 9.78
N LEU A 46 78.87 68.72 9.45
CA LEU A 46 78.06 67.49 9.52
C LEU A 46 76.89 67.51 8.52
N ASP A 47 75.67 67.18 8.96
CA ASP A 47 74.46 67.12 8.13
C ASP A 47 73.67 68.44 8.13
N ASN A 48 74.19 69.49 8.79
CA ASN A 48 73.51 70.76 8.84
C ASN A 48 73.48 71.48 7.48
N LYS A 49 72.47 72.32 7.28
CA LYS A 49 72.32 73.14 6.08
C LYS A 49 72.92 74.53 6.30
N ALA A 50 74.01 74.86 5.60
CA ALA A 50 74.79 76.10 5.81
C ALA A 50 74.02 77.44 5.73
N SER A 51 72.80 77.48 5.19
CA SER A 51 71.96 78.69 5.13
C SER A 51 70.84 78.75 6.17
N PHE A 52 70.70 77.70 6.99
CA PHE A 52 69.63 77.51 7.97
C PHE A 52 70.22 77.06 9.32
N THR A 53 71.44 77.52 9.60
CA THR A 53 72.10 77.33 10.87
C THR A 53 72.85 78.59 11.24
N HIS A 54 72.75 78.99 12.51
CA HIS A 54 73.49 80.12 13.04
C HIS A 54 73.72 79.96 14.56
N SER A 55 74.69 80.71 15.09
CA SER A 55 74.94 80.78 16.52
C SER A 55 73.73 81.32 17.29
N LEU A 56 73.56 80.87 18.52
CA LEU A 56 72.66 81.49 19.50
C LEU A 56 73.49 82.07 20.65
N GLN A 57 73.12 83.26 21.12
CA GLN A 57 73.61 83.81 22.38
C GLN A 57 72.50 83.76 23.43
N PHE A 58 72.83 83.39 24.66
CA PHE A 58 71.85 83.22 25.73
C PHE A 58 71.07 84.51 26.03
N GLY A 59 71.71 85.68 25.90
CA GLY A 59 71.07 86.98 26.08
C GLY A 59 69.97 87.29 25.07
N ASP A 60 69.97 86.60 23.92
CA ASP A 60 68.95 86.71 22.89
C ASP A 60 67.85 85.67 23.02
N LEU A 61 67.85 84.80 24.04
CA LEU A 61 66.79 83.78 24.22
C LEU A 61 65.69 84.30 25.15
N GLN A 62 64.43 84.08 24.78
CA GLN A 62 63.28 84.49 25.59
C GLN A 62 62.80 83.34 26.49
N PRO A 63 62.84 83.50 27.82
CA PRO A 63 62.25 82.51 28.72
C PRO A 63 60.71 82.50 28.62
N ILE A 64 60.11 81.33 28.77
CA ILE A 64 58.67 81.14 28.93
C ILE A 64 58.36 80.60 30.33
N ASN A 65 57.25 81.04 30.93
CA ASN A 65 56.81 80.51 32.21
C ASN A 65 55.82 79.37 32.01
N VAL A 66 56.17 78.17 32.47
CA VAL A 66 55.29 76.99 32.45
C VAL A 66 55.09 76.52 33.88
N GLY A 67 53.87 76.66 34.39
CA GLY A 67 53.52 76.21 35.75
C GLY A 67 54.33 76.88 36.88
N GLY A 68 54.78 78.13 36.70
CA GLY A 68 55.56 78.88 37.69
C GLY A 68 57.08 78.69 37.63
N THR A 69 57.59 77.92 36.66
CA THR A 69 59.03 77.76 36.40
C THR A 69 59.37 78.35 35.03
N ASP A 70 60.48 79.08 34.94
CA ASP A 70 60.96 79.66 33.69
C ASP A 70 61.82 78.65 32.91
N TYR A 71 61.49 78.45 31.62
CA TYR A 71 62.19 77.56 30.70
C TYR A 71 62.67 78.30 29.46
N ILE A 72 63.78 77.86 28.88
CA ILE A 72 64.12 78.11 27.48
C ILE A 72 63.47 77.01 26.65
N GLU A 73 62.65 77.40 25.66
CA GLU A 73 61.91 76.48 24.79
C GLU A 73 62.64 76.32 23.45
N PHE A 74 63.04 75.08 23.14
CA PHE A 74 63.49 74.69 21.80
C PHE A 74 62.38 73.86 21.15
N ARG A 75 61.96 74.24 19.94
CA ARG A 75 60.92 73.52 19.21
C ARG A 75 61.52 72.78 18.03
N LEU A 76 60.89 71.65 17.72
CA LEU A 76 61.34 70.68 16.74
C LEU A 76 60.20 70.37 15.78
N ASP A 77 60.45 70.61 14.51
CA ASP A 77 59.67 70.14 13.36
C ASP A 77 60.39 68.90 12.79
N LEU A 78 59.68 67.77 12.79
CA LEU A 78 60.10 66.51 12.19
C LEU A 78 59.42 66.41 10.82
N ASN A 79 60.21 66.45 9.75
CA ASN A 79 59.63 66.45 8.41
C ASN A 79 60.15 65.24 7.64
N GLU A 80 59.51 64.09 7.78
CA GLU A 80 59.92 62.84 7.13
C GLU A 80 59.27 62.72 5.72
N SER A 81 60.09 62.66 4.68
CA SER A 81 59.68 62.60 3.27
C SER A 81 58.92 61.31 2.87
N ASN A 82 57.60 61.39 2.80
CA ASN A 82 56.67 60.52 2.04
C ASN A 82 56.71 58.99 2.31
N ASN A 83 55.90 58.48 3.25
CA ASN A 83 54.72 57.62 3.00
C ASN A 83 54.24 56.93 4.29
N THR A 84 52.92 56.87 4.44
CA THR A 84 52.13 56.22 5.52
C THR A 84 52.12 56.96 6.85
N THR A 85 50.92 57.08 7.41
CA THR A 85 50.56 57.67 8.70
C THR A 85 51.66 57.49 9.76
N ASN A 86 52.15 58.59 10.34
CA ASN A 86 53.06 58.63 11.50
C ASN A 86 54.45 58.03 11.25
N GLY A 87 55.34 58.76 10.57
CA GLY A 87 56.74 58.37 10.42
C GLY A 87 57.44 58.31 11.78
N GLU A 88 57.80 57.10 12.24
CA GLU A 88 58.55 56.91 13.48
C GLU A 88 60.03 57.24 13.27
N ILE A 89 60.52 58.28 13.94
CA ILE A 89 61.94 58.67 13.99
C ILE A 89 62.39 58.68 15.45
N SER A 90 63.65 58.30 15.72
CA SER A 90 64.15 58.27 17.10
C SER A 90 65.18 59.36 17.33
N LEU A 91 64.95 60.24 18.32
CA LEU A 91 65.97 61.16 18.84
C LEU A 91 66.95 60.37 19.69
N THR A 92 68.11 60.08 19.10
CA THR A 92 69.13 59.22 19.71
C THR A 92 70.10 59.97 20.60
N ASP A 93 70.34 61.26 20.33
CA ASP A 93 71.20 62.12 21.13
C ASP A 93 70.67 63.55 21.08
N LEU A 94 70.66 64.23 22.23
CA LEU A 94 70.36 65.66 22.33
C LEU A 94 71.22 66.23 23.45
N ARG A 95 72.11 67.15 23.09
CA ARG A 95 73.01 67.79 24.04
C ARG A 95 72.98 69.29 23.87
N ILE A 96 72.89 69.99 24.99
CA ILE A 96 72.91 71.46 25.01
C ILE A 96 74.07 71.91 25.85
N TYR A 97 74.84 72.85 25.32
CA TYR A 97 76.07 73.36 25.91
C TYR A 97 76.06 74.88 25.98
N ILE A 98 76.89 75.43 26.87
CA ILE A 98 77.30 76.84 26.83
C ILE A 98 78.81 76.97 26.61
N SER A 99 79.21 78.03 25.91
CA SER A 99 80.61 78.35 25.62
C SER A 99 80.85 79.85 25.51
N GLY A 100 82.13 80.24 25.53
CA GLY A 100 82.54 81.63 25.30
C GLY A 100 82.73 82.00 23.81
N ALA A 101 82.49 81.08 22.89
CA ALA A 101 82.63 81.27 21.45
C ALA A 101 81.72 80.31 20.68
N ASP A 102 81.38 80.66 19.45
CA ASP A 102 80.63 79.81 18.53
C ASP A 102 81.28 78.42 18.36
N ALA A 103 80.44 77.38 18.26
CA ALA A 103 80.86 76.01 18.09
C ALA A 103 81.38 75.76 16.68
N THR A 104 82.42 74.94 16.54
CA THR A 104 82.98 74.57 15.24
C THR A 104 83.07 73.06 15.07
N LEU A 105 83.29 72.58 13.84
CA LEU A 105 83.53 71.17 13.55
C LEU A 105 84.71 70.60 14.36
N ALA A 106 85.70 71.43 14.71
CA ALA A 106 86.82 71.00 15.54
C ALA A 106 86.39 70.71 16.98
N ASP A 107 85.43 71.48 17.51
CA ASP A 107 84.88 71.29 18.84
C ASP A 107 84.02 70.02 18.91
N TYR A 108 83.18 69.77 17.90
CA TYR A 108 82.44 68.51 17.77
C TYR A 108 83.39 67.29 17.72
N ASN A 109 84.44 67.34 16.89
CA ASN A 109 85.42 66.24 16.81
C ASN A 109 86.19 66.00 18.12
N ALA A 110 86.30 67.03 18.97
CA ALA A 110 86.86 66.92 20.31
C ALA A 110 85.82 66.50 21.37
N GLY A 111 84.59 66.19 20.97
CA GLY A 111 83.48 65.84 21.86
C GLY A 111 83.03 67.00 22.74
N PHE A 112 83.16 68.24 22.27
CA PHE A 112 82.86 69.48 23.01
C PHE A 112 83.59 69.59 24.37
N ALA A 113 84.79 69.00 24.49
CA ALA A 113 85.55 68.92 25.76
C ALA A 113 85.90 70.27 26.43
N GLY A 114 85.70 71.41 25.74
CA GLY A 114 85.88 72.78 26.26
C GLY A 114 84.58 73.52 26.56
N PHE A 115 83.42 72.90 26.35
CA PHE A 115 82.09 73.48 26.54
C PHE A 115 81.51 73.00 27.88
N THR A 116 80.64 73.79 28.49
CA THR A 116 79.93 73.39 29.72
C THR A 116 78.59 72.78 29.34
N SER A 117 78.36 71.52 29.70
CA SER A 117 77.09 70.82 29.42
C SER A 117 75.95 71.39 30.28
N ILE A 118 74.83 71.72 29.64
CA ILE A 118 73.55 72.09 30.27
C ILE A 118 72.64 70.87 30.34
N PHE A 119 72.54 70.13 29.24
CA PHE A 119 71.70 68.94 29.12
C PHE A 119 72.36 67.89 28.24
N ASP A 120 72.12 66.63 28.58
CA ASP A 120 72.53 65.45 27.83
C ASP A 120 71.39 64.41 27.95
N LEU A 121 70.90 63.93 26.82
CA LEU A 121 69.76 63.03 26.75
C LEU A 121 70.10 61.67 27.36
N ALA A 122 69.35 61.26 28.39
CA ALA A 122 69.66 60.04 29.12
C ALA A 122 69.34 58.75 28.33
N THR A 123 68.28 58.77 27.52
CA THR A 123 67.82 57.62 26.72
C THR A 123 67.20 58.08 25.41
N THR A 124 67.40 57.31 24.34
CA THR A 124 66.74 57.52 23.04
C THR A 124 65.23 57.67 23.20
N GLN A 125 64.65 58.66 22.51
CA GLN A 125 63.22 58.91 22.50
C GLN A 125 62.64 58.55 21.14
N ALA A 126 61.60 57.73 21.11
CA ALA A 126 60.82 57.47 19.90
C ALA A 126 59.86 58.64 19.69
N LEU A 127 59.94 59.26 18.52
CA LEU A 127 59.14 60.39 18.10
C LEU A 127 58.31 60.02 16.87
N ILE A 128 57.21 60.73 16.70
CA ILE A 128 56.30 60.56 15.58
C ILE A 128 56.19 61.91 14.87
N ASP A 129 56.48 61.93 13.57
CA ASP A 129 56.05 63.00 12.67
C ASP A 129 54.52 62.90 12.54
N ALA A 130 53.82 63.60 13.41
CA ALA A 130 52.37 63.60 13.51
C ALA A 130 51.76 64.71 12.64
N ASN A 131 52.50 65.80 12.42
CA ASN A 131 52.08 66.97 11.68
C ASN A 131 52.85 67.07 10.36
N HIS A 132 52.41 66.32 9.35
CA HIS A 132 53.12 66.23 8.08
C HIS A 132 53.25 67.59 7.34
N GLY A 133 54.49 68.05 7.18
CA GLY A 133 54.85 69.20 6.33
C GLY A 133 55.82 70.17 7.00
N SER A 134 56.59 70.92 6.20
CA SER A 134 57.54 71.92 6.76
C SER A 134 56.81 73.12 7.36
N GLY A 135 57.18 73.50 8.58
CA GLY A 135 56.72 74.70 9.29
C GLY A 135 55.82 74.46 10.50
N THR A 136 55.62 73.20 10.91
CA THR A 136 54.77 72.79 12.04
C THR A 136 55.61 72.09 13.09
N ASP A 137 55.52 72.52 14.36
CA ASP A 137 56.27 71.83 15.42
C ASP A 137 55.57 70.51 15.75
N ASP A 138 56.32 69.40 15.81
CA ASP A 138 55.84 68.13 16.37
C ASP A 138 56.14 68.05 17.86
N TYR A 139 57.27 68.62 18.27
CA TYR A 139 57.76 68.57 19.64
C TYR A 139 58.31 69.89 20.13
N ARG A 140 58.24 70.08 21.45
CA ARG A 140 59.03 71.10 22.16
C ARG A 140 59.84 70.48 23.30
N VAL A 141 61.04 70.99 23.48
CA VAL A 141 61.99 70.67 24.54
C VAL A 141 62.13 71.89 25.45
N LEU A 142 61.71 71.73 26.70
CA LEU A 142 61.73 72.78 27.72
C LEU A 142 62.92 72.57 28.66
N ILE A 143 63.89 73.48 28.66
CA ILE A 143 65.06 73.43 29.55
C ILE A 143 64.94 74.50 30.64
N PRO A 144 64.96 74.15 31.94
CA PRO A 144 64.84 75.13 33.00
C PRO A 144 65.93 76.21 32.89
N VAL A 145 65.55 77.48 33.01
CA VAL A 145 66.52 78.60 33.06
C VAL A 145 67.56 78.37 34.17
N THR A 146 67.16 77.71 35.26
CA THR A 146 68.06 77.35 36.36
C THR A 146 69.22 76.45 35.92
N ALA A 147 69.02 75.56 34.94
CA ALA A 147 70.09 74.70 34.41
C ALA A 147 71.20 75.52 33.74
N PHE A 148 70.84 76.58 33.02
CA PHE A 148 71.79 77.51 32.42
C PHE A 148 72.49 78.38 33.47
N THR A 149 71.75 78.92 34.45
CA THR A 149 72.34 79.76 35.49
C THR A 149 73.27 78.99 36.41
N ASP A 150 72.94 77.73 36.74
CA ASP A 150 73.79 76.87 37.58
C ASP A 150 75.08 76.47 36.86
N ALA A 151 75.06 76.38 35.52
CA ALA A 151 76.23 76.17 34.68
C ALA A 151 77.11 77.43 34.51
N GLY A 152 76.67 78.59 34.99
CA GLY A 152 77.41 79.84 34.95
C GLY A 152 77.27 80.65 33.67
N VAL A 153 76.13 80.54 32.98
CA VAL A 153 75.84 81.29 31.75
C VAL A 153 75.90 82.82 31.95
N THR A 154 76.37 83.54 30.93
CA THR A 154 76.28 85.01 30.81
C THR A 154 75.48 85.38 29.56
N ALA A 155 75.01 86.62 29.44
CA ALA A 155 74.29 87.07 28.23
C ALA A 155 75.10 86.82 26.93
N ASP A 156 76.42 87.03 26.96
CA ASP A 156 77.32 86.80 25.83
C ASP A 156 77.73 85.33 25.63
N SER A 157 77.25 84.40 26.48
CA SER A 157 77.54 82.97 26.30
C SER A 157 76.80 82.43 25.09
N TYR A 158 77.51 81.68 24.26
CA TYR A 158 76.92 80.97 23.15
C TYR A 158 76.19 79.73 23.66
N VAL A 159 75.01 79.44 23.10
CA VAL A 159 74.23 78.24 23.37
C VAL A 159 74.32 77.34 22.14
N THR A 160 74.84 76.14 22.34
CA THR A 160 74.97 75.13 21.28
C THR A 160 74.05 73.96 21.58
N LEU A 161 73.10 73.70 20.69
CA LEU A 161 72.27 72.49 20.65
C LEU A 161 72.85 71.56 19.60
N TYR A 162 73.18 70.35 20.01
CA TYR A 162 73.51 69.21 19.15
C TYR A 162 72.38 68.20 19.23
N SER A 163 71.93 67.70 18.09
CA SER A 163 70.94 66.62 18.01
C SER A 163 71.34 65.55 17.01
N SER A 164 70.93 64.31 17.26
CA SER A 164 71.09 63.20 16.34
C SER A 164 69.86 62.30 16.33
N PHE A 165 69.40 61.95 15.13
CA PHE A 165 68.22 61.14 14.89
C PHE A 165 68.59 59.85 14.14
N SER A 166 67.81 58.79 14.36
CA SER A 166 67.89 57.55 13.58
C SER A 166 66.51 57.16 13.05
N GLY A 167 66.49 56.52 11.89
CA GLY A 167 65.25 56.17 11.18
C GLY A 167 64.81 57.22 10.16
N SER A 168 65.62 58.27 9.95
CA SER A 168 65.29 59.35 9.02
C SER A 168 65.28 58.89 7.56
N ASN A 169 64.41 59.49 6.76
CA ASN A 169 64.17 59.06 5.38
C ASN A 169 64.58 60.09 4.31
N GLY A 170 65.19 61.21 4.69
CA GLY A 170 65.68 62.23 3.74
C GLY A 170 65.08 63.62 3.88
N GLY A 171 64.14 63.80 4.81
CA GLY A 171 63.54 65.10 5.07
C GLY A 171 64.36 65.95 6.05
N PHE A 172 63.78 66.98 6.65
CA PHE A 172 64.52 67.95 7.46
C PHE A 172 64.06 67.93 8.91
N GLU A 173 64.97 67.71 9.87
CA GLU A 173 64.69 68.08 11.26
C GLU A 173 65.11 69.53 11.51
N GLU A 174 64.14 70.34 11.91
CA GLU A 174 64.31 71.78 12.07
C GLU A 174 64.13 72.18 13.54
N TRP A 175 65.10 72.89 14.09
CA TRP A 175 65.03 73.45 15.43
C TRP A 175 64.86 74.96 15.40
N ARG A 176 63.91 75.47 16.18
CA ARG A 176 63.75 76.90 16.47
C ARG A 176 63.68 77.16 17.96
N THR A 177 63.85 78.41 18.35
CA THR A 177 63.70 78.90 19.72
C THR A 177 63.14 80.29 19.68
N THR A 178 62.48 80.73 20.75
CA THR A 178 62.00 82.10 20.85
C THR A 178 63.16 83.03 21.21
N THR A 179 63.45 84.02 20.37
CA THR A 179 64.52 85.00 20.63
C THR A 179 63.97 86.37 21.06
N LEU A 180 64.69 87.06 21.96
CA LEU A 180 64.52 88.46 22.31
C LEU A 180 65.04 89.37 21.17
N SER A 181 64.42 89.34 19.99
CA SER A 181 64.76 90.28 18.92
C SER A 181 64.05 91.62 19.14
N GLY A 182 64.83 92.71 19.17
CA GLY A 182 64.39 94.04 19.59
C GLY A 182 63.34 94.73 18.70
N GLY A 183 62.64 95.68 19.33
CA GLY A 183 61.72 96.63 18.67
C GLY A 183 60.31 96.07 18.49
N ALA A 184 59.32 96.74 19.07
CA ALA A 184 57.90 96.42 18.95
C ALA A 184 57.42 96.41 17.49
N GLU A 185 57.37 95.22 16.87
CA GLU A 185 56.49 94.94 15.74
C GLU A 185 55.39 93.95 16.17
N ASP A 186 54.17 94.21 15.67
CA ASP A 186 53.01 93.34 15.86
C ASP A 186 53.28 91.98 15.19
N GLN A 187 53.19 90.88 15.95
CA GLN A 187 53.29 89.50 15.50
C GLN A 187 51.96 88.78 15.77
N PRO A 188 50.93 89.01 14.94
CA PRO A 188 49.67 88.29 15.03
C PRO A 188 49.88 86.81 14.69
N ALA A 189 49.22 85.91 15.42
CA ALA A 189 49.12 84.48 15.10
C ALA A 189 47.83 83.91 15.70
N ILE A 190 47.21 82.95 15.02
CA ILE A 190 45.94 82.32 15.41
C ILE A 190 46.10 80.82 15.33
N ALA A 191 45.42 80.09 16.21
CA ALA A 191 45.33 78.64 16.17
C ALA A 191 43.85 78.21 16.24
N ILE A 192 43.51 77.10 15.60
CA ILE A 192 42.21 76.43 15.72
C ILE A 192 42.41 74.96 16.11
N ASP A 193 41.57 74.46 17.00
CA ASP A 193 41.45 73.04 17.36
C ASP A 193 39.99 72.62 17.15
N LYS A 194 39.78 71.62 16.30
CA LYS A 194 38.48 71.14 15.88
C LYS A 194 38.30 69.70 16.30
N ILE A 195 37.24 69.44 17.05
CA ILE A 195 36.89 68.09 17.49
C ILE A 195 35.50 67.69 17.03
N THR A 196 35.32 66.41 16.73
CA THR A 196 33.99 65.81 16.54
C THR A 196 33.38 65.49 17.91
N ILE A 197 32.08 65.72 18.08
CA ILE A 197 31.33 65.45 19.31
C ILE A 197 30.07 64.66 18.96
N ASP A 198 29.96 63.48 19.56
CA ASP A 198 28.77 62.62 19.56
C ASP A 198 28.30 62.43 21.00
N GLY A 199 27.25 63.14 21.39
CA GLY A 199 26.71 63.10 22.75
C GLY A 199 27.75 63.44 23.82
N ALA A 200 28.21 62.43 24.56
CA ALA A 200 29.21 62.55 25.61
C ALA A 200 30.64 62.18 25.15
N ALA A 201 30.79 61.61 23.95
CA ALA A 201 32.08 61.31 23.34
C ALA A 201 32.55 62.52 22.52
N SER A 202 33.85 62.81 22.59
CA SER A 202 34.47 63.92 21.86
C SER A 202 35.90 63.59 21.48
N GLY A 203 36.30 63.96 20.26
CA GLY A 203 37.62 63.71 19.70
C GLY A 203 37.53 63.28 18.24
N ASP A 204 38.64 62.78 17.70
CA ASP A 204 38.72 62.28 16.33
C ASP A 204 38.71 60.77 16.23
N GLY A 205 38.29 60.28 15.07
CA GLY A 205 38.19 58.85 14.79
C GLY A 205 37.09 58.14 15.57
N LEU A 206 36.09 58.89 16.08
CA LEU A 206 34.93 58.31 16.77
C LEU A 206 34.18 57.37 15.82
N VAL A 207 33.68 56.26 16.34
CA VAL A 207 32.66 55.46 15.67
C VAL A 207 31.29 55.97 16.10
N VAL A 208 30.45 56.32 15.13
CA VAL A 208 29.15 56.97 15.34
C VAL A 208 28.08 56.24 14.54
N LEU A 209 26.92 55.96 15.12
CA LEU A 209 25.81 55.39 14.35
C LEU A 209 25.34 56.36 13.25
N VAL A 210 25.12 55.84 12.04
CA VAL A 210 24.59 56.65 10.94
C VAL A 210 23.20 57.18 11.28
N ASP A 211 22.85 58.32 10.68
CA ASP A 211 21.58 59.04 10.89
C ASP A 211 21.39 59.64 12.30
N GLU A 212 22.30 59.41 13.25
CA GLU A 212 22.34 60.10 14.55
C GLU A 212 22.85 61.55 14.41
N PRO A 213 22.41 62.47 15.30
CA PRO A 213 22.88 63.84 15.31
C PRO A 213 24.34 63.91 15.78
N ILE A 214 25.16 64.66 15.05
CA ILE A 214 26.57 64.88 15.38
C ILE A 214 26.88 66.38 15.44
N SER A 215 27.93 66.76 16.17
CA SER A 215 28.37 68.15 16.28
C SER A 215 29.88 68.29 16.21
N TRP A 216 30.33 69.50 15.91
CA TRP A 216 31.74 69.87 15.90
C TRP A 216 31.94 71.10 16.77
N GLN A 217 33.02 71.10 17.56
CA GLN A 217 33.47 72.25 18.33
C GLN A 217 34.78 72.76 17.74
N TYR A 218 34.91 74.08 17.63
CA TYR A 218 36.10 74.76 17.13
C TYR A 218 36.59 75.70 18.22
N THR A 219 37.77 75.44 18.74
CA THR A 219 38.43 76.23 19.78
C THR A 219 39.49 77.10 19.12
N VAL A 220 39.28 78.42 19.11
CA VAL A 220 40.15 79.37 18.42
C VAL A 220 40.95 80.18 19.43
N THR A 221 42.28 80.10 19.39
CA THR A 221 43.17 80.78 20.33
C THR A 221 44.08 81.77 19.61
N ASN A 222 44.31 82.94 20.20
CA ASN A 222 45.36 83.84 19.73
C ASN A 222 46.71 83.38 20.29
N THR A 223 47.59 82.92 19.41
CA THR A 223 48.94 82.44 19.76
C THR A 223 50.01 83.51 19.53
N GLY A 224 49.63 84.69 19.03
CA GLY A 224 50.52 85.81 18.76
C GLY A 224 50.61 86.80 19.92
N ASN A 225 51.14 87.99 19.64
CA ASN A 225 51.33 89.05 20.65
C ASN A 225 50.44 90.30 20.43
N THR A 226 49.52 90.26 19.46
CA THR A 226 48.60 91.37 19.13
C THR A 226 47.16 90.86 19.06
N ALA A 227 46.20 91.63 19.58
CA ALA A 227 44.77 91.33 19.51
C ALA A 227 44.27 91.16 18.06
N LEU A 228 43.45 90.14 17.82
CA LEU A 228 42.93 89.81 16.49
C LEU A 228 41.47 90.23 16.35
N SER A 229 41.13 90.86 15.22
CA SER A 229 39.76 91.25 14.85
C SER A 229 39.28 90.46 13.64
N ASN A 230 37.99 90.56 13.30
CA ASN A 230 37.40 89.90 12.13
C ASN A 230 37.64 88.37 12.12
N ILE A 231 37.46 87.73 13.28
CA ILE A 231 37.57 86.26 13.38
C ILE A 231 36.45 85.61 12.58
N VAL A 232 36.82 84.81 11.59
CA VAL A 232 35.90 84.05 10.74
C VAL A 232 36.32 82.59 10.77
N VAL A 233 35.41 81.72 11.20
CA VAL A 233 35.59 80.27 11.15
C VAL A 233 34.70 79.71 10.03
N THR A 234 35.27 78.83 9.23
CA THR A 234 34.62 78.14 8.10
C THR A 234 34.87 76.64 8.18
N ASP A 235 34.06 75.87 7.47
CA ASP A 235 34.12 74.42 7.44
C ASP A 235 34.03 73.92 5.98
N ASP A 236 34.88 72.97 5.60
CA ASP A 236 35.02 72.49 4.22
C ASP A 236 33.86 71.58 3.76
N GLN A 237 33.10 71.01 4.69
CA GLN A 237 31.87 70.24 4.43
C GLN A 237 30.64 71.15 4.35
N GLY A 238 30.81 72.47 4.51
CA GLY A 238 29.78 73.47 4.30
C GLY A 238 28.74 73.54 5.42
N VAL A 239 29.05 73.01 6.61
CA VAL A 239 28.19 73.20 7.79
C VAL A 239 28.24 74.65 8.28
N ILE A 240 27.15 75.12 8.87
CA ILE A 240 27.07 76.49 9.38
C ILE A 240 27.77 76.55 10.75
N VAL A 241 28.98 77.11 10.76
CA VAL A 241 29.72 77.38 12.00
C VAL A 241 29.14 78.62 12.67
N SER A 242 28.73 78.47 13.93
CA SER A 242 28.14 79.53 14.74
C SER A 242 28.99 79.77 15.99
N PRO A 243 29.25 81.03 16.37
CA PRO A 243 29.92 81.33 17.64
C PRO A 243 29.05 80.90 18.81
N GLU A 244 29.67 80.35 19.85
CA GLU A 244 29.01 80.21 21.13
C GLU A 244 29.03 81.56 21.84
N LEU A 245 27.86 82.09 22.20
CA LEU A 245 27.73 83.43 22.76
C LEU A 245 27.28 83.42 24.22
N SER A 246 27.94 84.23 25.06
CA SER A 246 27.50 84.56 26.41
C SER A 246 27.37 86.07 26.56
N GLY A 247 26.19 86.56 26.93
CA GLY A 247 25.95 88.01 27.05
C GLY A 247 26.04 88.80 25.74
N GLY A 248 26.06 88.13 24.57
CA GLY A 248 26.20 88.75 23.25
C GLY A 248 27.62 88.81 22.70
N PHE A 249 28.61 88.29 23.44
CA PHE A 249 30.01 88.19 23.05
C PHE A 249 30.40 86.71 22.92
N ASN A 250 31.47 86.42 22.17
CA ASN A 250 31.98 85.05 22.06
C ASN A 250 32.33 84.52 23.45
N VAL A 251 32.00 83.26 23.73
CA VAL A 251 32.46 82.58 24.94
C VAL A 251 33.99 82.56 24.89
N GLY A 252 34.61 83.26 25.85
CA GLY A 252 36.07 83.47 25.90
C GLY A 252 36.53 84.89 25.61
N ASP A 253 35.65 85.78 25.14
CA ASP A 253 35.87 87.23 25.09
C ASP A 253 35.69 87.80 26.51
N LEU A 254 36.80 87.99 27.22
CA LEU A 254 36.82 88.30 28.65
C LEU A 254 36.55 89.78 28.92
N ASN A 255 36.93 90.63 27.97
CA ASN A 255 36.86 92.08 28.09
C ASN A 255 35.65 92.70 27.35
N HIS A 256 34.94 91.88 26.56
CA HIS A 256 33.77 92.21 25.75
C HIS A 256 34.04 93.28 24.67
N ASP A 257 35.21 93.25 24.03
CA ASP A 257 35.60 94.21 23.00
C ASP A 257 35.51 93.67 21.55
N ASN A 258 35.06 92.42 21.38
CA ASN A 258 34.96 91.70 20.10
C ASN A 258 36.30 91.54 19.37
N LYS A 259 37.41 91.45 20.10
CA LYS A 259 38.71 91.03 19.58
C LYS A 259 39.21 89.84 20.37
N LEU A 260 39.80 88.88 19.66
CA LEU A 260 40.46 87.75 20.30
C LEU A 260 41.82 88.22 20.81
N ASP A 261 41.87 88.60 22.09
CA ASP A 261 43.08 89.04 22.78
C ASP A 261 44.07 87.86 23.01
N THR A 262 45.31 88.18 23.34
CA THR A 262 46.43 87.21 23.44
C THR A 262 46.27 86.17 24.55
N ASP A 263 45.31 86.36 25.46
CA ASP A 263 44.95 85.44 26.54
C ASP A 263 43.54 84.85 26.39
N GLU A 264 42.88 85.10 25.25
CA GLU A 264 41.53 84.65 24.97
C GLU A 264 41.49 83.39 24.10
N THR A 265 40.40 82.64 24.25
CA THR A 265 40.11 81.47 23.43
C THR A 265 38.62 81.42 23.17
N TRP A 266 38.21 81.49 21.92
CA TRP A 266 36.81 81.56 21.51
C TRP A 266 36.29 80.21 21.04
N ILE A 267 35.04 79.89 21.38
CA ILE A 267 34.40 78.63 21.00
C ILE A 267 33.35 78.85 19.92
N PHE A 268 33.40 78.04 18.88
CA PHE A 268 32.38 77.95 17.84
C PHE A 268 31.85 76.51 17.75
N THR A 269 30.64 76.34 17.21
CA THR A 269 30.01 75.04 17.04
C THR A 269 29.32 74.90 15.69
N ALA A 270 29.22 73.67 15.20
CA ALA A 270 28.39 73.29 14.07
C ALA A 270 27.69 71.95 14.36
N THR A 271 26.59 71.67 13.66
CA THR A 271 25.85 70.41 13.82
C THR A 271 25.54 69.78 12.46
N GLY A 272 25.35 68.47 12.45
CA GLY A 272 25.04 67.68 11.26
C GLY A 272 24.40 66.33 11.62
N THR A 273 24.40 65.43 10.66
CA THR A 273 23.92 64.05 10.80
C THR A 273 25.02 63.12 10.31
N ALA A 274 25.33 62.08 11.08
CA ALA A 274 26.39 61.15 10.75
C ALA A 274 26.06 60.37 9.46
N VAL A 275 27.03 60.28 8.55
CA VAL A 275 26.91 59.56 7.26
C VAL A 275 27.73 58.28 7.28
N LYS A 276 27.32 57.27 6.51
CA LYS A 276 27.98 55.95 6.45
C LYS A 276 29.45 56.02 5.99
N GLY A 277 30.32 55.30 6.70
CA GLY A 277 31.73 55.11 6.33
C GLY A 277 32.65 56.18 6.88
N ASP A 278 33.88 56.25 6.37
CA ASP A 278 34.87 57.23 6.79
C ASP A 278 34.40 58.66 6.46
N TYR A 279 34.47 59.55 7.43
CA TYR A 279 34.15 60.96 7.29
C TYR A 279 35.31 61.82 7.80
N SER A 280 35.71 62.80 7.00
CA SER A 280 36.77 63.76 7.29
C SER A 280 36.24 65.18 7.08
N ASN A 281 36.61 66.09 7.96
CA ASN A 281 36.07 67.45 7.96
C ASN A 281 37.08 68.48 8.48
N ILE A 282 37.40 69.51 7.71
CA ILE A 282 38.42 70.52 8.02
C ILE A 282 37.75 71.84 8.40
N GLY A 283 38.06 72.34 9.59
CA GLY A 283 37.75 73.70 10.02
C GLY A 283 38.89 74.64 9.65
N SER A 284 38.58 75.87 9.24
CA SER A 284 39.57 76.91 8.96
C SER A 284 39.18 78.21 9.62
N VAL A 285 40.13 78.87 10.28
CA VAL A 285 39.95 80.19 10.88
C VAL A 285 40.81 81.23 10.20
N SER A 286 40.30 82.46 10.10
CA SER A 286 41.07 83.65 9.71
C SER A 286 40.82 84.80 10.69
N GLY A 287 41.83 85.63 10.94
CA GLY A 287 41.72 86.85 11.75
C GLY A 287 42.70 87.95 11.28
N GLU A 288 42.48 89.18 11.71
CA GLU A 288 43.28 90.35 11.32
C GLU A 288 43.92 91.04 12.55
N GLY A 289 45.25 91.16 12.56
CA GLY A 289 46.03 91.87 13.58
C GLY A 289 47.26 92.55 12.99
N GLY A 290 47.69 93.68 13.53
CA GLY A 290 48.88 94.40 13.04
C GLY A 290 48.86 94.83 11.56
N GLY A 291 47.68 94.83 10.91
CA GLY A 291 47.53 95.08 9.47
C GLY A 291 47.77 93.86 8.57
N THR A 292 47.87 92.66 9.13
CA THR A 292 48.05 91.39 8.41
C THR A 292 46.92 90.41 8.73
N THR A 293 46.62 89.51 7.79
CA THR A 293 45.67 88.41 7.99
C THR A 293 46.43 87.15 8.38
N VAL A 294 45.99 86.49 9.43
CA VAL A 294 46.51 85.18 9.89
C VAL A 294 45.43 84.13 9.72
N ASN A 295 45.83 82.92 9.38
CA ASN A 295 44.91 81.80 9.18
C ASN A 295 45.48 80.54 9.81
N ASP A 296 44.59 79.63 10.20
CA ASP A 296 44.93 78.29 10.63
C ASP A 296 43.81 77.31 10.22
N SER A 297 44.12 76.02 10.21
CA SER A 297 43.15 74.97 9.89
C SER A 297 43.42 73.70 10.66
N ASP A 298 42.35 73.04 11.09
CA ASP A 298 42.43 71.79 11.81
C ASP A 298 41.34 70.81 11.36
N GLY A 299 41.68 69.52 11.34
CA GLY A 299 40.84 68.46 10.79
C GLY A 299 40.24 67.60 11.89
N SER A 300 38.98 67.21 11.70
CA SER A 300 38.31 66.22 12.54
C SER A 300 37.77 65.05 11.73
N SER A 301 37.56 63.90 12.37
CA SER A 301 37.06 62.70 11.66
C SER A 301 36.15 61.80 12.51
N TYR A 302 35.36 60.97 11.85
CA TYR A 302 34.59 59.86 12.44
C TYR A 302 34.32 58.74 11.42
N PHE A 303 33.92 57.56 11.87
CA PHE A 303 33.40 56.47 11.04
C PHE A 303 31.91 56.24 11.31
N GLY A 304 31.07 56.37 10.27
CA GLY A 304 29.64 56.12 10.37
C GLY A 304 29.29 54.62 10.29
N ALA A 305 28.88 54.06 11.41
CA ALA A 305 28.44 52.68 11.56
C ALA A 305 26.97 52.48 11.10
N ASP A 306 26.77 51.61 10.11
CA ASP A 306 25.49 51.18 9.51
C ASP A 306 25.32 49.66 9.73
N PRO A 307 24.99 49.20 10.95
CA PRO A 307 24.81 47.79 11.27
C PRO A 307 23.57 47.20 10.58
N LYS A 308 23.74 46.08 9.87
CA LYS A 308 22.65 45.36 9.18
C LYS A 308 22.82 43.86 9.28
N ILE A 309 21.71 43.14 9.40
CA ILE A 309 21.67 41.68 9.47
C ILE A 309 20.65 41.16 8.45
N ASP A 310 20.89 39.98 7.93
CA ASP A 310 20.05 39.28 6.96
C ASP A 310 19.95 37.81 7.36
N ILE A 311 18.81 37.18 7.12
CA ILE A 311 18.59 35.76 7.38
C ILE A 311 17.97 35.06 6.16
N ASP A 312 18.51 33.91 5.79
CA ASP A 312 17.94 33.00 4.79
C ASP A 312 17.59 31.66 5.47
N LYS A 313 16.32 31.29 5.44
CA LYS A 313 15.77 30.11 6.11
C LYS A 313 15.17 29.16 5.09
N VAL A 314 15.59 27.90 5.15
CA VAL A 314 15.04 26.84 4.30
C VAL A 314 14.61 25.64 5.11
N THR A 315 13.55 24.96 4.64
CA THR A 315 13.23 23.60 5.11
C THR A 315 14.20 22.62 4.44
N VAL A 316 14.67 21.63 5.19
CA VAL A 316 15.62 20.61 4.75
C VAL A 316 15.04 19.23 5.04
N ASP A 317 14.94 18.42 4.00
CA ASP A 317 14.56 17.01 4.03
C ASP A 317 15.67 16.17 3.39
N GLY A 318 16.40 15.44 4.23
CA GLY A 318 17.60 14.71 3.81
C GLY A 318 18.64 15.61 3.13
N ALA A 319 18.83 15.42 1.83
CA ALA A 319 19.75 16.21 0.99
C ALA A 319 19.05 17.32 0.19
N THR A 320 17.72 17.36 0.20
CA THR A 320 16.92 18.37 -0.49
C THR A 320 16.62 19.52 0.47
N SER A 321 16.74 20.76 -0.01
CA SER A 321 16.48 21.95 0.80
C SER A 321 15.83 23.04 -0.04
N GLY A 322 14.88 23.75 0.55
CA GLY A 322 14.20 24.88 -0.06
C GLY A 322 12.83 25.13 0.58
N ASP A 323 12.04 25.95 -0.11
CA ASP A 323 10.67 26.27 0.28
C ASP A 323 9.65 25.56 -0.58
N GLY A 324 8.48 25.31 0.01
CA GLY A 324 7.36 24.68 -0.66
C GLY A 324 7.62 23.21 -1.00
N LEU A 325 8.60 22.57 -0.35
CA LEU A 325 8.88 21.15 -0.53
C LEU A 325 7.62 20.33 -0.21
N THR A 326 7.31 19.35 -1.03
CA THR A 326 6.39 18.28 -0.66
C THR A 326 7.19 17.19 0.03
N ILE A 327 6.78 16.84 1.26
CA ILE A 327 7.49 15.91 2.16
C ILE A 327 6.48 14.91 2.68
N LEU A 328 6.81 13.63 2.79
CA LEU A 328 5.91 12.66 3.42
C LEU A 328 5.63 13.03 4.90
N ALA A 329 4.36 13.04 5.29
CA ALA A 329 3.96 13.32 6.65
C ALA A 329 4.50 12.24 7.61
N GLY A 330 5.03 12.67 8.75
CA GLY A 330 5.69 11.81 9.73
C GLY A 330 7.20 11.68 9.54
N GLU A 331 7.78 12.21 8.46
CA GLU A 331 9.23 12.22 8.25
C GLU A 331 9.95 13.26 9.13
N SER A 332 11.18 12.95 9.49
CA SER A 332 12.06 13.88 10.22
C SER A 332 12.58 14.95 9.28
N ILE A 333 12.38 16.22 9.64
CA ILE A 333 12.85 17.37 8.88
C ILE A 333 13.75 18.25 9.73
N SER A 334 14.47 19.16 9.08
CA SER A 334 15.20 20.23 9.76
C SER A 334 14.98 21.56 9.07
N TRP A 335 15.30 22.64 9.77
CA TRP A 335 15.39 23.98 9.22
C TRP A 335 16.84 24.45 9.32
N LYS A 336 17.33 25.06 8.25
CA LYS A 336 18.64 25.71 8.22
C LYS A 336 18.43 27.21 8.14
N TYR A 337 19.09 27.95 9.01
CA TYR A 337 19.06 29.41 9.05
C TYR A 337 20.48 29.92 8.78
N THR A 338 20.64 30.74 7.76
CA THR A 338 21.91 31.29 7.29
C THR A 338 21.89 32.79 7.56
N VAL A 339 22.67 33.26 8.53
CA VAL A 339 22.65 34.65 9.02
C VAL A 339 23.89 35.38 8.52
N THR A 340 23.71 36.49 7.81
CA THR A 340 24.81 37.27 7.21
C THR A 340 24.79 38.70 7.72
N ASN A 341 25.97 39.28 7.98
CA ASN A 341 26.10 40.71 8.25
C ASN A 341 26.23 41.47 6.93
N LEU A 342 25.26 42.33 6.63
CA LEU A 342 25.28 43.20 5.44
C LEU A 342 25.70 44.64 5.78
N GLY A 343 26.03 44.89 7.04
CA GLY A 343 26.47 46.19 7.55
C GLY A 343 27.97 46.44 7.30
N ASN A 344 28.47 47.53 7.86
CA ASN A 344 29.90 47.90 7.82
C ASN A 344 30.61 47.79 9.17
N VAL A 345 29.98 47.17 10.18
CA VAL A 345 30.53 46.94 11.53
C VAL A 345 30.17 45.54 12.02
N ALA A 346 31.01 44.97 12.88
CA ALA A 346 30.78 43.66 13.49
C ALA A 346 29.56 43.69 14.44
N LEU A 347 28.71 42.68 14.36
CA LEU A 347 27.52 42.55 15.23
C LEU A 347 27.78 41.57 16.38
N SER A 348 27.35 41.95 17.57
CA SER A 348 27.42 41.11 18.77
C SER A 348 26.04 40.57 19.16
N GLY A 349 26.01 39.57 20.04
CA GLY A 349 24.76 39.09 20.62
C GLY A 349 23.77 38.48 19.62
N ILE A 350 24.29 37.82 18.58
CA ILE A 350 23.45 37.23 17.53
C ILE A 350 22.49 36.20 18.13
N ASN A 351 21.20 36.43 17.91
CA ASN A 351 20.12 35.59 18.39
C ASN A 351 19.19 35.24 17.23
N VAL A 352 18.86 33.96 17.09
CA VAL A 352 17.94 33.46 16.06
C VAL A 352 16.77 32.76 16.73
N THR A 353 15.54 33.16 16.38
CA THR A 353 14.31 32.56 16.92
C THR A 353 13.38 32.10 15.81
N ASP A 354 12.45 31.22 16.17
CA ASP A 354 11.42 30.70 15.26
C ASP A 354 10.02 30.94 15.84
N ASP A 355 9.10 31.46 15.04
CA ASP A 355 7.75 31.85 15.48
C ASP A 355 6.86 30.66 15.87
N GLN A 356 7.16 29.44 15.38
CA GLN A 356 6.44 28.21 15.73
C GLN A 356 7.09 27.46 16.91
N GLY A 357 8.04 28.09 17.60
CA GLY A 357 8.67 27.53 18.79
C GLY A 357 9.68 26.41 18.52
N VAL A 358 10.19 26.32 17.28
CA VAL A 358 11.34 25.46 16.96
C VAL A 358 12.54 25.92 17.79
N VAL A 359 13.19 24.97 18.47
CA VAL A 359 14.43 25.26 19.20
C VAL A 359 15.55 25.43 18.18
N VAL A 360 15.95 26.68 17.95
CA VAL A 360 17.06 27.02 17.06
C VAL A 360 18.38 26.89 17.82
N THR A 361 19.32 26.16 17.24
CA THR A 361 20.64 25.90 17.82
C THR A 361 21.72 26.33 16.84
N ALA A 362 22.76 26.99 17.37
CA ALA A 362 23.96 27.30 16.61
C ALA A 362 24.62 26.01 16.10
N ASP A 363 25.01 25.99 14.83
CA ASP A 363 25.91 24.96 14.34
C ASP A 363 27.33 25.32 14.78
N LEU A 364 27.94 24.52 15.66
CA LEU A 364 29.20 24.86 16.31
C LEU A 364 30.35 23.95 15.86
N VAL A 365 31.45 24.56 15.44
CA VAL A 365 32.74 23.87 15.22
C VAL A 365 33.79 24.52 16.11
N GLY A 366 34.35 23.74 17.04
CA GLY A 366 35.34 24.25 18.00
C GLY A 366 34.77 25.19 19.07
N GLY A 367 33.43 25.25 19.23
CA GLY A 367 32.76 26.13 20.18
C GLY A 367 32.31 27.47 19.61
N PHE A 368 32.58 27.73 18.33
CA PHE A 368 32.17 28.92 17.59
C PHE A 368 31.20 28.55 16.48
N ASN A 369 30.36 29.50 16.05
CA ASN A 369 29.43 29.27 14.96
C ASN A 369 30.19 28.86 13.70
N VAL A 370 29.64 27.93 12.93
CA VAL A 370 30.12 27.65 11.58
C VAL A 370 30.01 28.93 10.77
N GLY A 371 31.17 29.45 10.33
CA GLY A 371 31.27 30.72 9.61
C GLY A 371 31.91 31.86 10.41
N ASP A 372 32.10 31.68 11.72
CA ASP A 372 32.94 32.55 12.56
C ASP A 372 34.42 32.24 12.26
N ALA A 373 35.02 33.05 11.38
CA ALA A 373 36.32 32.77 10.79
C ALA A 373 37.46 33.12 11.73
N ASN A 374 37.28 34.15 12.57
CA ASN A 374 38.28 34.64 13.51
C ASN A 374 38.07 34.13 14.95
N GLN A 375 36.95 33.46 15.23
CA GLN A 375 36.58 32.88 16.52
C GLN A 375 36.47 33.92 17.63
N ASP A 376 35.92 35.10 17.33
CA ASP A 376 35.75 36.19 18.29
C ASP A 376 34.31 36.29 18.83
N GLY A 377 33.38 35.52 18.29
CA GLY A 377 31.97 35.51 18.70
C GLY A 377 31.19 36.75 18.27
N LYS A 378 31.65 37.48 17.23
CA LYS A 378 30.93 38.55 16.56
C LYS A 378 30.74 38.21 15.09
N LEU A 379 29.57 38.54 14.54
CA LEU A 379 29.30 38.35 13.12
C LEU A 379 29.94 39.49 12.33
N ASP A 380 31.12 39.24 11.77
CA ASP A 380 31.86 40.20 10.96
C ASP A 380 31.29 40.40 9.55
N LEU A 381 31.70 41.47 8.86
CA LEU A 381 31.12 41.94 7.59
C LEU A 381 31.11 40.90 6.45
N THR A 382 31.95 39.88 6.52
CA THR A 382 32.05 38.82 5.50
C THR A 382 31.65 37.46 6.03
N GLU A 383 31.18 37.39 7.27
CA GLU A 383 30.82 36.14 7.90
C GLU A 383 29.35 35.81 7.65
N THR A 384 29.12 34.51 7.55
CA THR A 384 27.79 33.93 7.43
C THR A 384 27.70 32.79 8.43
N TRP A 385 26.87 32.95 9.45
CA TRP A 385 26.72 31.97 10.51
C TRP A 385 25.54 31.03 10.24
N ILE A 386 25.71 29.76 10.59
CA ILE A 386 24.69 28.72 10.37
C ILE A 386 24.06 28.31 11.70
N TYR A 387 22.73 28.24 11.69
CA TYR A 387 21.91 27.68 12.76
C TYR A 387 20.98 26.60 12.21
N THR A 388 20.56 25.69 13.10
CA THR A 388 19.66 24.59 12.74
C THR A 388 18.55 24.39 13.76
N GLY A 389 17.40 23.91 13.28
CA GLY A 389 16.29 23.41 14.08
C GLY A 389 15.80 22.08 13.53
N THR A 390 15.13 21.26 14.33
CA THR A 390 14.63 19.93 13.90
C THR A 390 13.15 19.75 14.21
N GLY A 391 12.44 19.01 13.37
CA GLY A 391 11.01 18.73 13.53
C GLY A 391 10.57 17.45 12.83
N VAL A 392 9.26 17.25 12.77
CA VAL A 392 8.60 16.17 12.02
C VAL A 392 7.53 16.79 11.14
N ALA A 393 7.50 16.41 9.86
CA ALA A 393 6.53 16.95 8.91
C ALA A 393 5.09 16.56 9.30
N GLY A 394 4.25 17.53 9.67
CA GLY A 394 2.81 17.34 9.83
C GLY A 394 2.05 17.26 8.50
N ILE A 395 0.81 16.77 8.50
CA ILE A 395 -0.04 16.65 7.30
C ILE A 395 -0.50 18.03 6.81
N GLY A 396 -0.40 18.28 5.49
CA GLY A 396 -0.88 19.49 4.83
C GLY A 396 0.13 20.64 4.84
N SER A 397 -0.33 21.85 4.53
CA SER A 397 0.53 23.03 4.42
C SER A 397 1.09 23.47 5.78
N TYR A 398 2.39 23.74 5.82
CA TYR A 398 3.10 24.29 6.97
C TYR A 398 3.96 25.48 6.54
N SER A 399 4.05 26.50 7.40
CA SER A 399 5.00 27.61 7.24
C SER A 399 5.37 28.19 8.60
N ASN A 400 6.63 28.62 8.73
CA ASN A 400 7.17 29.28 9.92
C ASN A 400 8.23 30.31 9.54
N ILE A 401 8.43 31.32 10.37
CA ILE A 401 9.28 32.49 10.18
C ILE A 401 10.47 32.42 11.13
N GLY A 402 11.69 32.45 10.59
CA GLY A 402 12.92 32.66 11.35
C GLY A 402 13.14 34.16 11.55
N THR A 403 13.68 34.57 12.70
CA THR A 403 14.08 35.95 12.99
C THR A 403 15.52 35.95 13.48
N ALA A 404 16.41 36.70 12.84
CA ALA A 404 17.76 36.96 13.33
C ALA A 404 17.85 38.40 13.87
N SER A 405 18.57 38.60 14.97
CA SER A 405 18.86 39.91 15.53
C SER A 405 20.29 39.97 16.05
N GLY A 406 20.92 41.13 15.98
CA GLY A 406 22.21 41.42 16.61
C GLY A 406 22.24 42.82 17.23
N SER A 407 23.35 43.20 17.83
CA SER A 407 23.55 44.53 18.43
C SER A 407 24.92 45.12 18.12
N PHE A 408 24.94 46.43 17.93
CA PHE A 408 26.14 47.25 17.82
C PHE A 408 25.99 48.49 18.73
N THR A 409 27.06 48.86 19.43
CA THR A 409 27.11 50.05 20.29
C THR A 409 28.28 50.92 19.85
N ASP A 410 28.02 52.21 19.62
CA ASP A 410 29.03 53.19 19.21
C ASP A 410 29.81 53.79 20.39
N ASP A 411 30.72 54.73 20.12
CA ASP A 411 31.61 55.29 21.15
C ASP A 411 30.88 56.19 22.15
N ALA A 412 29.75 56.77 21.76
CA ALA A 412 28.87 57.55 22.64
C ALA A 412 27.93 56.67 23.49
N GLY A 413 27.90 55.36 23.21
CA GLY A 413 27.05 54.39 23.89
C GLY A 413 25.65 54.26 23.30
N HIS A 414 25.37 54.85 22.14
CA HIS A 414 24.14 54.59 21.41
C HIS A 414 24.17 53.18 20.85
N THR A 415 23.03 52.48 20.86
CA THR A 415 22.95 51.07 20.46
C THR A 415 21.93 50.88 19.36
N ALA A 416 22.34 50.23 18.27
CA ALA A 416 21.48 49.77 17.20
C ALA A 416 21.30 48.25 17.28
N ASN A 417 20.06 47.79 17.06
CA ASN A 417 19.71 46.37 17.13
C ASN A 417 19.08 45.92 15.79
N PRO A 418 19.88 45.72 14.72
CA PRO A 418 19.33 45.26 13.45
C PRO A 418 18.67 43.89 13.61
N SER A 419 17.56 43.70 12.91
CA SER A 419 16.84 42.43 12.86
C SER A 419 16.29 42.18 11.47
N ASP A 420 16.22 40.91 11.09
CA ASP A 420 15.61 40.48 9.85
C ASP A 420 14.81 39.18 10.04
N THR A 421 13.90 38.89 9.12
CA THR A 421 12.99 37.74 9.18
C THR A 421 12.85 37.06 7.84
N ASP A 422 12.81 35.74 7.83
CA ASP A 422 12.61 34.96 6.59
C ASP A 422 11.68 33.75 6.81
N PRO A 423 10.60 33.60 6.01
CA PRO A 423 9.68 32.48 6.10
C PRO A 423 10.22 31.25 5.35
N SER A 424 9.95 30.06 5.88
CA SER A 424 10.06 28.81 5.12
C SER A 424 8.75 28.03 5.13
N SER A 425 8.58 27.10 4.18
CA SER A 425 7.35 26.29 4.09
C SER A 425 7.55 24.91 3.50
N TYR A 426 6.60 24.00 3.78
CA TYR A 426 6.49 22.70 3.12
C TYR A 426 5.01 22.25 3.08
N PHE A 427 4.70 21.22 2.29
CA PHE A 427 3.42 20.50 2.29
C PHE A 427 3.63 19.03 2.70
N GLY A 428 3.01 18.62 3.79
CA GLY A 428 3.04 17.24 4.26
C GLY A 428 2.08 16.33 3.50
N ALA A 429 2.61 15.47 2.65
CA ALA A 429 1.89 14.47 1.88
C ALA A 429 1.47 13.27 2.75
N ASP A 430 0.19 12.94 2.73
CA ASP A 430 -0.42 11.77 3.38
C ASP A 430 -1.17 10.95 2.31
N PRO A 431 -0.45 10.09 1.56
CA PRO A 431 -1.03 9.27 0.51
C PRO A 431 -1.88 8.13 1.11
N GLN A 432 -3.15 8.04 0.73
CA GLN A 432 -4.07 6.99 1.19
C GLN A 432 -4.91 6.46 0.02
N ILE A 433 -5.18 5.16 0.01
CA ILE A 433 -5.98 4.51 -1.02
C ILE A 433 -7.09 3.69 -0.35
N LYS A 434 -8.23 3.57 -1.02
CA LYS A 434 -9.34 2.72 -0.61
C LYS A 434 -9.84 1.90 -1.79
N ILE A 435 -10.22 0.65 -1.56
CA ILE A 435 -10.91 -0.20 -2.54
C ILE A 435 -12.31 -0.58 -2.03
N ASP A 436 -13.27 -0.62 -2.94
CA ASP A 436 -14.63 -1.13 -2.74
C ASP A 436 -14.92 -2.16 -3.83
N LYS A 437 -15.14 -3.41 -3.44
CA LYS A 437 -15.29 -4.56 -4.31
C LYS A 437 -16.68 -5.14 -4.14
N VAL A 438 -17.32 -5.46 -5.26
CA VAL A 438 -18.62 -6.15 -5.25
C VAL A 438 -18.63 -7.28 -6.27
N THR A 439 -19.35 -8.35 -5.95
CA THR A 439 -19.77 -9.35 -6.95
C THR A 439 -20.88 -8.73 -7.81
N VAL A 440 -20.85 -8.99 -9.11
CA VAL A 440 -21.82 -8.49 -10.09
C VAL A 440 -22.31 -9.64 -10.95
N ASP A 441 -23.63 -9.79 -10.98
CA ASP A 441 -24.38 -10.74 -11.80
C ASP A 441 -25.46 -9.96 -12.56
N ASP A 442 -25.20 -9.69 -13.84
CA ASP A 442 -25.95 -8.76 -14.69
C ASP A 442 -26.25 -7.41 -14.00
N ALA A 443 -27.50 -7.17 -13.62
CA ALA A 443 -27.95 -5.95 -12.96
C ALA A 443 -27.87 -6.02 -11.43
N ALA A 444 -27.72 -7.22 -10.86
CA ALA A 444 -27.53 -7.42 -9.43
C ALA A 444 -26.07 -7.19 -9.07
N SER A 445 -25.83 -6.49 -7.95
CA SER A 445 -24.49 -6.29 -7.43
C SER A 445 -24.49 -6.17 -5.91
N GLY A 446 -23.44 -6.68 -5.28
CA GLY A 446 -23.24 -6.66 -3.84
C GLY A 446 -22.61 -7.94 -3.33
N ASP A 447 -22.61 -8.09 -2.01
CA ASP A 447 -22.07 -9.27 -1.32
C ASP A 447 -23.16 -10.25 -0.93
N GLY A 448 -22.78 -11.53 -0.91
CA GLY A 448 -23.66 -12.62 -0.49
C GLY A 448 -24.88 -12.84 -1.40
N ILE A 449 -24.82 -12.35 -2.65
CA ILE A 449 -25.86 -12.61 -3.63
C ILE A 449 -25.89 -14.11 -3.97
N SER A 450 -27.09 -14.67 -4.19
CA SER A 450 -27.24 -16.02 -4.73
C SER A 450 -27.17 -15.97 -6.25
N ILE A 451 -26.42 -16.86 -6.87
CA ILE A 451 -26.19 -16.97 -8.31
C ILE A 451 -26.31 -18.44 -8.71
N LEU A 452 -26.94 -18.76 -9.84
CA LEU A 452 -26.94 -20.15 -10.32
C LEU A 452 -25.52 -20.60 -10.69
N SER A 453 -25.13 -21.77 -10.19
CA SER A 453 -23.84 -22.39 -10.52
C SER A 453 -23.70 -22.63 -12.02
N GLY A 454 -22.51 -22.36 -12.55
CA GLY A 454 -22.21 -22.43 -13.98
C GLY A 454 -22.51 -21.16 -14.78
N GLU A 455 -23.12 -20.14 -14.18
CA GLU A 455 -23.38 -18.86 -14.86
C GLU A 455 -22.16 -17.95 -14.90
N PRO A 456 -22.03 -17.09 -15.94
CA PRO A 456 -20.97 -16.09 -15.99
C PRO A 456 -21.16 -15.06 -14.89
N ILE A 457 -20.08 -14.69 -14.22
CA ILE A 457 -20.08 -13.67 -13.17
C ILE A 457 -18.98 -12.65 -13.40
N SER A 458 -19.09 -11.51 -12.73
CA SER A 458 -18.04 -10.50 -12.72
C SER A 458 -17.83 -9.90 -11.33
N TRP A 459 -16.70 -9.22 -11.16
CA TRP A 459 -16.40 -8.42 -9.99
C TRP A 459 -16.06 -7.01 -10.44
N LYS A 460 -16.58 -6.02 -9.71
CA LYS A 460 -16.25 -4.61 -9.91
C LYS A 460 -15.43 -4.14 -8.72
N TYR A 461 -14.32 -3.46 -9.00
CA TYR A 461 -13.44 -2.87 -8.00
C TYR A 461 -13.41 -1.36 -8.25
N THR A 462 -13.79 -0.58 -7.24
CA THR A 462 -13.74 0.88 -7.27
C THR A 462 -12.63 1.35 -6.34
N VAL A 463 -11.60 1.97 -6.90
CA VAL A 463 -10.41 2.42 -6.17
C VAL A 463 -10.44 3.94 -6.05
N THR A 464 -10.41 4.45 -4.82
CA THR A 464 -10.52 5.88 -4.50
C THR A 464 -9.28 6.35 -3.75
N ASN A 465 -8.78 7.54 -4.08
CA ASN A 465 -7.73 8.19 -3.30
C ASN A 465 -8.38 8.97 -2.15
N LEU A 466 -8.03 8.62 -0.91
CA LEU A 466 -8.50 9.32 0.30
C LEU A 466 -7.43 10.25 0.89
N GLY A 467 -6.23 10.24 0.31
CA GLY A 467 -5.10 11.05 0.74
C GLY A 467 -5.19 12.50 0.25
N ASN A 468 -4.11 13.24 0.46
CA ASN A 468 -4.00 14.64 0.06
C ASN A 468 -3.06 14.89 -1.14
N VAL A 469 -2.58 13.83 -1.79
CA VAL A 469 -1.70 13.87 -2.96
C VAL A 469 -2.12 12.82 -3.99
N ALA A 470 -1.90 13.08 -5.27
CA ALA A 470 -2.21 12.15 -6.36
C ALA A 470 -1.34 10.89 -6.29
N LEU A 471 -1.96 9.72 -6.52
CA LEU A 471 -1.27 8.43 -6.49
C LEU A 471 -0.95 7.95 -7.91
N SER A 472 0.23 7.39 -8.10
CA SER A 472 0.67 6.78 -9.36
C SER A 472 0.81 5.27 -9.24
N GLY A 473 0.93 4.56 -10.37
CA GLY A 473 1.21 3.12 -10.37
C GLY A 473 0.13 2.28 -9.71
N ILE A 474 -1.14 2.67 -9.90
CA ILE A 474 -2.28 1.96 -9.30
C ILE A 474 -2.32 0.53 -9.81
N ASN A 475 -2.32 -0.42 -8.88
CA ASN A 475 -2.36 -1.85 -9.15
C ASN A 475 -3.46 -2.49 -8.32
N VAL A 476 -4.31 -3.31 -8.96
CA VAL A 476 -5.40 -4.04 -8.30
C VAL A 476 -5.22 -5.53 -8.55
N THR A 477 -5.31 -6.32 -7.49
CA THR A 477 -5.13 -7.77 -7.53
C THR A 477 -6.26 -8.47 -6.80
N ASP A 478 -6.44 -9.75 -7.07
CA ASP A 478 -7.44 -10.62 -6.44
C ASP A 478 -6.76 -11.88 -5.89
N ASP A 479 -7.10 -12.25 -4.66
CA ASP A 479 -6.47 -13.37 -3.95
C ASP A 479 -6.83 -14.76 -4.51
N GLN A 480 -7.92 -14.89 -5.27
CA GLN A 480 -8.31 -16.12 -5.96
C GLN A 480 -7.78 -16.20 -7.40
N GLY A 481 -6.92 -15.27 -7.81
CA GLY A 481 -6.27 -15.29 -9.12
C GLY A 481 -7.17 -14.80 -10.26
N VAL A 482 -8.26 -14.10 -9.96
CA VAL A 482 -9.05 -13.39 -10.97
C VAL A 482 -8.16 -12.35 -11.66
N VAL A 483 -8.15 -12.37 -13.00
CA VAL A 483 -7.42 -11.36 -13.78
C VAL A 483 -8.20 -10.05 -13.71
N VAL A 484 -7.68 -9.09 -12.94
CA VAL A 484 -8.26 -7.76 -12.81
C VAL A 484 -7.73 -6.85 -13.91
N SER A 485 -8.62 -6.23 -14.67
CA SER A 485 -8.29 -5.31 -15.76
C SER A 485 -8.91 -3.93 -15.50
N PRO A 486 -8.21 -2.83 -15.83
CA PRO A 486 -8.81 -1.50 -15.77
C PRO A 486 -9.98 -1.41 -16.75
N ASP A 487 -11.06 -0.77 -16.31
CA ASP A 487 -12.13 -0.37 -17.23
C ASP A 487 -11.66 0.91 -17.94
N LEU A 488 -11.53 0.88 -19.28
CA LEU A 488 -10.89 1.95 -20.04
C LEU A 488 -11.87 2.65 -20.97
N VAL A 489 -11.92 3.98 -20.90
CA VAL A 489 -12.62 4.84 -21.87
C VAL A 489 -11.61 5.83 -22.45
N GLY A 490 -11.39 5.76 -23.77
CA GLY A 490 -10.40 6.62 -24.43
C GLY A 490 -8.94 6.30 -24.10
N GLY A 491 -8.66 5.13 -23.51
CA GLY A 491 -7.32 4.70 -23.11
C GLY A 491 -6.94 5.01 -21.66
N PHE A 492 -7.84 5.65 -20.91
CA PHE A 492 -7.67 5.98 -19.49
C PHE A 492 -8.71 5.24 -18.66
N ASN A 493 -8.41 5.01 -17.37
CA ASN A 493 -9.34 4.37 -16.47
C ASN A 493 -10.65 5.17 -16.38
N VAL A 494 -11.79 4.47 -16.32
CA VAL A 494 -13.07 5.09 -15.99
C VAL A 494 -12.94 5.70 -14.60
N GLY A 495 -13.09 7.02 -14.53
CA GLY A 495 -12.88 7.80 -13.30
C GLY A 495 -11.65 8.71 -13.34
N ASP A 496 -10.73 8.49 -14.29
CA ASP A 496 -9.63 9.41 -14.62
C ASP A 496 -10.20 10.58 -15.44
N THR A 497 -10.52 11.67 -14.76
CA THR A 497 -11.24 12.82 -15.32
C THR A 497 -10.31 13.77 -16.07
N ASN A 498 -9.04 13.84 -15.67
CA ASN A 498 -8.05 14.74 -16.23
C ASN A 498 -7.15 14.04 -17.29
N GLN A 499 -7.22 12.71 -17.39
CA GLN A 499 -6.49 11.85 -18.32
C GLN A 499 -4.96 11.93 -18.16
N ASP A 500 -4.47 12.04 -16.92
CA ASP A 500 -3.04 12.10 -16.62
C ASP A 500 -2.45 10.77 -16.12
N GLY A 501 -3.28 9.75 -15.90
CA GLY A 501 -2.85 8.45 -15.42
C GLY A 501 -2.42 8.42 -13.94
N LYS A 502 -2.89 9.37 -13.13
CA LYS A 502 -2.75 9.38 -11.67
C LYS A 502 -4.11 9.44 -11.01
N LEU A 503 -4.28 8.69 -9.92
CA LEU A 503 -5.51 8.71 -9.13
C LEU A 503 -5.52 9.96 -8.24
N ASP A 504 -6.18 11.01 -8.70
CA ASP A 504 -6.34 12.28 -7.99
C ASP A 504 -7.31 12.17 -6.80
N LEU A 505 -7.27 13.15 -5.89
CA LEU A 505 -8.00 13.16 -4.61
C LEU A 505 -9.53 13.03 -4.76
N THR A 506 -10.09 13.36 -5.92
CA THR A 506 -11.54 13.29 -6.17
C THR A 506 -11.93 12.16 -7.12
N GLU A 507 -10.97 11.38 -7.57
CA GLU A 507 -11.18 10.34 -8.56
C GLU A 507 -11.46 8.99 -7.90
N ALA A 508 -12.29 8.21 -8.58
CA ALA A 508 -12.61 6.84 -8.24
C ALA A 508 -12.49 5.99 -9.51
N TRP A 509 -11.42 5.20 -9.59
CA TRP A 509 -11.12 4.40 -10.78
C TRP A 509 -11.78 3.04 -10.72
N VAL A 510 -12.35 2.60 -11.83
CA VAL A 510 -13.05 1.32 -11.94
C VAL A 510 -12.16 0.26 -12.61
N TYR A 511 -12.16 -0.94 -12.03
CA TYR A 511 -11.55 -2.14 -12.58
C TYR A 511 -12.58 -3.28 -12.58
N THR A 512 -12.39 -4.26 -13.44
CA THR A 512 -13.29 -5.42 -13.57
C THR A 512 -12.50 -6.73 -13.63
N GLY A 513 -13.12 -7.80 -13.15
CA GLY A 513 -12.70 -9.18 -13.35
C GLY A 513 -13.90 -10.04 -13.73
N THR A 514 -13.69 -11.17 -14.40
CA THR A 514 -14.76 -12.08 -14.84
C THR A 514 -14.46 -13.53 -14.47
N GLY A 515 -15.51 -14.32 -14.32
CA GLY A 515 -15.42 -15.72 -13.94
C GLY A 515 -16.71 -16.49 -14.23
N VAL A 516 -16.82 -17.68 -13.65
CA VAL A 516 -18.01 -18.54 -13.70
C VAL A 516 -18.34 -18.94 -12.26
N ALA A 517 -19.61 -18.86 -11.87
CA ALA A 517 -20.06 -19.21 -10.52
C ALA A 517 -19.81 -20.70 -10.22
N GLY A 518 -19.11 -20.99 -9.12
CA GLY A 518 -18.96 -22.34 -8.57
C GLY A 518 -20.22 -22.81 -7.84
N ILE A 519 -20.17 -23.99 -7.22
CA ILE A 519 -21.22 -24.49 -6.33
C ILE A 519 -20.88 -24.12 -4.88
N GLY A 520 -21.85 -23.60 -4.13
CA GLY A 520 -21.72 -23.28 -2.71
C GLY A 520 -21.13 -21.90 -2.42
N ASP A 521 -20.67 -21.68 -1.19
CA ASP A 521 -20.11 -20.41 -0.75
C ASP A 521 -18.80 -20.06 -1.47
N TYR A 522 -18.71 -18.83 -1.97
CA TYR A 522 -17.49 -18.26 -2.53
C TYR A 522 -17.19 -16.90 -1.90
N SER A 523 -15.92 -16.63 -1.62
CA SER A 523 -15.44 -15.31 -1.25
C SER A 523 -14.02 -15.08 -1.76
N ASN A 524 -13.72 -13.83 -2.12
CA ASN A 524 -12.40 -13.39 -2.56
C ASN A 524 -12.14 -11.95 -2.14
N ILE A 525 -10.88 -11.59 -1.96
CA ILE A 525 -10.38 -10.30 -1.47
C ILE A 525 -9.68 -9.57 -2.62
N GLY A 526 -10.17 -8.38 -2.95
CA GLY A 526 -9.47 -7.45 -3.82
C GLY A 526 -8.45 -6.63 -3.03
N THR A 527 -7.26 -6.40 -3.57
CA THR A 527 -6.23 -5.53 -2.98
C THR A 527 -5.86 -4.44 -3.97
N ALA A 528 -5.97 -3.17 -3.59
CA ALA A 528 -5.46 -2.03 -4.36
C ALA A 528 -4.21 -1.45 -3.69
N SER A 529 -3.24 -1.05 -4.50
CA SER A 529 -2.04 -0.34 -4.07
C SER A 529 -1.73 0.82 -5.02
N GLY A 530 -1.14 1.89 -4.50
CA GLY A 530 -0.59 2.99 -5.30
C GLY A 530 0.73 3.47 -4.72
N SER A 531 1.37 4.45 -5.35
CA SER A 531 2.61 5.06 -4.87
C SER A 531 2.64 6.57 -5.02
N PHE A 532 3.23 7.24 -4.03
CA PHE A 532 3.60 8.64 -4.07
C PHE A 532 5.09 8.78 -3.70
N THR A 533 5.82 9.62 -4.42
CA THR A 533 7.21 9.96 -4.13
C THR A 533 7.31 11.46 -3.93
N ASP A 534 7.94 11.88 -2.83
CA ASP A 534 8.10 13.27 -2.45
C ASP A 534 9.33 13.94 -3.12
N ASP A 535 9.62 15.19 -2.76
CA ASP A 535 10.69 15.98 -3.38
C ASP A 535 12.10 15.52 -2.97
N ALA A 536 12.25 14.82 -1.84
CA ALA A 536 13.49 14.20 -1.40
C ALA A 536 13.69 12.79 -2.00
N GLY A 537 12.66 12.25 -2.65
CA GLY A 537 12.68 10.94 -3.29
C GLY A 537 12.27 9.80 -2.34
N HIS A 538 11.70 10.10 -1.17
CA HIS A 538 11.09 9.09 -0.33
C HIS A 538 9.76 8.65 -0.93
N THR A 539 9.46 7.36 -0.87
CA THR A 539 8.26 6.77 -1.49
C THR A 539 7.37 6.11 -0.44
N ALA A 540 6.09 6.46 -0.45
CA ALA A 540 5.04 5.76 0.28
C ALA A 540 4.17 4.95 -0.69
N THR A 541 3.78 3.74 -0.26
CA THR A 541 2.95 2.82 -1.05
C THR A 541 1.71 2.40 -0.27
N PRO A 542 0.67 3.25 -0.17
CA PRO A 542 -0.57 2.87 0.51
C PRO A 542 -1.23 1.69 -0.18
N GLN A 543 -1.90 0.86 0.62
CA GLN A 543 -2.64 -0.31 0.16
C GLN A 543 -3.91 -0.48 0.98
N ASP A 544 -4.94 -1.03 0.36
CA ASP A 544 -6.22 -1.36 0.99
C ASP A 544 -6.79 -2.66 0.41
N THR A 545 -7.63 -3.34 1.18
CA THR A 545 -8.23 -4.62 0.81
C THR A 545 -9.72 -4.65 1.10
N ASP A 546 -10.51 -5.24 0.21
CA ASP A 546 -11.94 -5.37 0.38
C ASP A 546 -12.45 -6.75 -0.10
N PRO A 547 -13.16 -7.52 0.74
CA PRO A 547 -13.74 -8.81 0.36
C PRO A 547 -15.05 -8.66 -0.40
N SER A 548 -15.36 -9.62 -1.26
CA SER A 548 -16.72 -9.84 -1.78
C SER A 548 -17.10 -11.32 -1.70
N SER A 549 -18.39 -11.64 -1.82
CA SER A 549 -18.88 -13.02 -1.77
C SER A 549 -20.14 -13.28 -2.60
N TYR A 550 -20.41 -14.55 -2.88
CA TYR A 550 -21.68 -15.05 -3.42
C TYR A 550 -21.95 -16.50 -2.96
N PHE A 551 -23.19 -16.97 -3.11
CA PHE A 551 -23.56 -18.38 -2.96
C PHE A 551 -23.98 -18.96 -4.31
N GLY A 552 -23.25 -19.97 -4.77
CA GLY A 552 -23.52 -20.69 -6.01
C GLY A 552 -24.62 -21.74 -5.86
N ALA A 553 -25.85 -21.40 -6.20
CA ALA A 553 -27.00 -22.28 -6.12
C ALA A 553 -26.98 -23.37 -7.22
N ASP A 554 -27.18 -24.60 -6.80
CA ASP A 554 -27.26 -25.80 -7.63
C ASP A 554 -28.56 -26.56 -7.29
N PRO A 555 -29.73 -26.05 -7.70
CA PRO A 555 -31.00 -26.76 -7.53
C PRO A 555 -31.01 -28.05 -8.37
N HIS A 556 -31.18 -29.20 -7.73
CA HIS A 556 -31.17 -30.52 -8.38
C HIS A 556 -32.03 -31.51 -7.59
N ILE A 557 -32.62 -32.48 -8.30
CA ILE A 557 -33.37 -33.58 -7.70
C ILE A 557 -33.01 -34.90 -8.39
N THR A 558 -33.26 -36.01 -7.69
CA THR A 558 -33.27 -37.37 -8.22
C THR A 558 -34.61 -38.02 -7.97
N LEU A 559 -34.94 -39.04 -8.76
CA LEU A 559 -36.16 -39.84 -8.64
C LEU A 559 -35.76 -41.33 -8.68
N ASP A 560 -36.29 -42.11 -7.75
CA ASP A 560 -36.17 -43.57 -7.69
C ASP A 560 -37.58 -44.17 -7.64
N LYS A 561 -37.94 -44.94 -8.67
CA LYS A 561 -39.24 -45.55 -8.89
C LYS A 561 -39.14 -47.06 -8.76
N LYS A 562 -40.08 -47.66 -8.03
CA LYS A 562 -40.13 -49.12 -7.86
C LYS A 562 -41.53 -49.68 -8.04
N THR A 563 -41.61 -50.90 -8.57
CA THR A 563 -42.81 -51.73 -8.63
C THR A 563 -42.75 -52.79 -7.53
N ASN A 564 -43.69 -52.76 -6.58
CA ASN A 564 -43.73 -53.65 -5.41
C ASN A 564 -42.40 -53.72 -4.63
N GLY A 565 -41.66 -52.61 -4.58
CA GLY A 565 -40.37 -52.50 -3.89
C GLY A 565 -39.17 -53.03 -4.69
N VAL A 566 -39.37 -53.45 -5.93
CA VAL A 566 -38.33 -53.87 -6.88
C VAL A 566 -38.27 -52.89 -8.05
N ASP A 567 -37.07 -52.60 -8.52
CA ASP A 567 -36.82 -51.65 -9.61
C ASP A 567 -37.23 -52.26 -10.98
N HIS A 568 -36.55 -53.34 -11.39
CA HIS A 568 -36.77 -54.03 -12.67
C HIS A 568 -36.83 -55.56 -12.52
N GLY A 569 -37.47 -56.23 -13.47
CA GLY A 569 -37.44 -57.69 -13.63
C GLY A 569 -38.35 -58.46 -12.68
N LEU A 570 -39.39 -57.82 -12.15
CA LEU A 570 -40.36 -58.48 -11.29
C LEU A 570 -41.38 -59.28 -12.11
N ASN A 571 -41.65 -60.52 -11.72
CA ASN A 571 -42.70 -61.34 -12.30
C ASN A 571 -43.93 -61.35 -11.39
N ILE A 572 -45.11 -60.99 -11.92
CA ILE A 572 -46.34 -60.85 -11.13
C ILE A 572 -47.49 -61.64 -11.78
N PHE A 573 -48.33 -62.29 -10.98
CA PHE A 573 -49.57 -62.87 -11.50
C PHE A 573 -50.53 -61.77 -11.99
N GLN A 574 -51.12 -61.95 -13.17
CA GLN A 574 -52.13 -61.05 -13.70
C GLN A 574 -53.23 -60.77 -12.67
N GLY A 575 -53.63 -59.51 -12.52
CA GLY A 575 -54.69 -59.08 -11.62
C GLY A 575 -54.29 -58.95 -10.14
N GLN A 576 -53.07 -59.36 -9.75
CA GLN A 576 -52.55 -59.04 -8.41
C GLN A 576 -52.36 -57.53 -8.23
N PRO A 577 -52.48 -57.03 -6.99
CA PRO A 577 -52.23 -55.63 -6.70
C PRO A 577 -50.77 -55.27 -7.01
N VAL A 578 -50.59 -54.13 -7.66
CA VAL A 578 -49.30 -53.50 -7.91
C VAL A 578 -49.27 -52.19 -7.13
N THR A 579 -48.17 -51.94 -6.43
CA THR A 579 -47.88 -50.67 -5.77
C THR A 579 -46.64 -50.07 -6.41
N TRP A 580 -46.76 -48.86 -6.94
CA TRP A 580 -45.61 -48.07 -7.38
C TRP A 580 -45.23 -47.09 -6.27
N THR A 581 -43.94 -47.03 -5.96
CA THR A 581 -43.37 -46.06 -5.02
C THR A 581 -42.42 -45.14 -5.76
N TYR A 582 -42.39 -43.87 -5.36
CA TYR A 582 -41.57 -42.82 -5.96
C TYR A 582 -40.87 -42.04 -4.87
N ASP A 583 -39.56 -42.08 -4.86
CA ASP A 583 -38.71 -41.38 -3.90
C ASP A 583 -38.02 -40.22 -4.61
N VAL A 584 -38.47 -39.00 -4.34
CA VAL A 584 -37.88 -37.77 -4.89
C VAL A 584 -36.91 -37.18 -3.88
N LYS A 585 -35.63 -37.15 -4.20
CA LYS A 585 -34.59 -36.63 -3.30
C LYS A 585 -34.02 -35.32 -3.82
N ASN A 586 -33.88 -34.32 -2.94
CA ASN A 586 -33.09 -33.13 -3.23
C ASN A 586 -31.64 -33.38 -2.85
N ASP A 587 -30.82 -33.61 -3.86
CA ASP A 587 -29.37 -33.77 -3.78
C ASP A 587 -28.62 -32.52 -4.26
N GLY A 588 -29.35 -31.43 -4.55
CA GLY A 588 -28.79 -30.10 -4.76
C GLY A 588 -28.42 -29.40 -3.45
N ASN A 589 -28.19 -28.08 -3.51
CA ASN A 589 -27.76 -27.28 -2.35
C ASN A 589 -28.73 -26.16 -1.94
N VAL A 590 -29.94 -26.13 -2.50
CA VAL A 590 -31.01 -25.18 -2.14
C VAL A 590 -32.32 -25.92 -1.92
N ALA A 591 -33.17 -25.41 -1.03
CA ALA A 591 -34.51 -25.95 -0.81
C ALA A 591 -35.40 -25.70 -2.03
N LEU A 592 -36.29 -26.66 -2.34
CA LEU A 592 -37.14 -26.62 -3.53
C LEU A 592 -38.62 -26.69 -3.15
N SER A 593 -39.49 -25.99 -3.87
CA SER A 593 -40.94 -26.00 -3.64
C SER A 593 -41.69 -26.77 -4.72
N ASN A 594 -42.93 -27.16 -4.39
CA ASN A 594 -43.90 -27.70 -5.34
C ASN A 594 -43.39 -28.91 -6.14
N VAL A 595 -42.97 -29.96 -5.42
CA VAL A 595 -42.55 -31.22 -6.03
C VAL A 595 -43.76 -31.93 -6.62
N VAL A 596 -43.76 -32.11 -7.94
CA VAL A 596 -44.80 -32.79 -8.72
C VAL A 596 -44.18 -34.02 -9.38
N VAL A 597 -44.76 -35.20 -9.14
CA VAL A 597 -44.43 -36.43 -9.85
C VAL A 597 -45.52 -36.70 -10.87
N THR A 598 -45.15 -37.01 -12.11
CA THR A 598 -46.04 -37.39 -13.20
C THR A 598 -45.61 -38.76 -13.71
N ASP A 599 -46.55 -39.70 -13.77
CA ASP A 599 -46.34 -41.08 -14.19
C ASP A 599 -47.10 -41.34 -15.49
N ASP A 600 -46.48 -42.03 -16.45
CA ASP A 600 -47.02 -42.25 -17.79
C ASP A 600 -48.01 -43.42 -17.90
N ASN A 601 -48.35 -44.05 -16.78
CA ASN A 601 -49.26 -45.19 -16.71
C ASN A 601 -48.89 -46.36 -17.65
N GLY A 602 -47.61 -46.48 -17.99
CA GLY A 602 -47.10 -47.48 -18.93
C GLY A 602 -47.36 -47.17 -20.40
N THR A 603 -47.79 -45.96 -20.73
CA THR A 603 -48.14 -45.54 -22.09
C THR A 603 -47.64 -44.12 -22.39
N PRO A 604 -46.38 -43.97 -22.82
CA PRO A 604 -45.80 -42.65 -23.07
C PRO A 604 -46.61 -41.80 -24.06
N GLY A 605 -47.02 -40.61 -23.62
CA GLY A 605 -47.60 -39.58 -24.49
C GLY A 605 -49.04 -39.83 -24.93
N ILE A 606 -49.74 -40.79 -24.32
CA ILE A 606 -51.20 -40.82 -24.36
C ILE A 606 -51.72 -40.11 -23.11
N GLY A 607 -52.85 -39.41 -23.18
CA GLY A 607 -53.29 -38.50 -22.10
C GLY A 607 -53.82 -39.18 -20.83
N ASP A 608 -53.32 -40.35 -20.47
CA ASP A 608 -53.68 -41.09 -19.25
C ASP A 608 -52.64 -40.95 -18.12
N ASP A 609 -51.60 -40.14 -18.32
CA ASP A 609 -50.65 -39.74 -17.28
C ASP A 609 -51.35 -39.28 -15.99
N PHE A 610 -50.77 -39.63 -14.84
CA PHE A 610 -51.34 -39.29 -13.54
C PHE A 610 -50.29 -38.78 -12.54
N HIS A 611 -50.77 -38.22 -11.42
CA HIS A 611 -49.94 -37.77 -10.31
C HIS A 611 -50.05 -38.73 -9.13
N PRO A 612 -48.98 -39.47 -8.77
CA PRO A 612 -48.96 -40.31 -7.57
C PRO A 612 -49.31 -39.52 -6.31
N ALA A 613 -50.00 -40.16 -5.36
CA ALA A 613 -50.38 -39.51 -4.12
C ALA A 613 -49.18 -39.43 -3.17
N ALA A 614 -48.94 -38.26 -2.58
CA ALA A 614 -47.93 -38.10 -1.54
C ALA A 614 -48.26 -38.98 -0.32
N ILE A 615 -47.27 -39.66 0.24
CA ILE A 615 -47.41 -40.39 1.48
C ILE A 615 -47.30 -39.36 2.61
N LEU A 616 -48.40 -39.13 3.34
CA LEU A 616 -48.46 -38.06 4.33
C LEU A 616 -48.18 -38.55 5.76
N SER A 617 -47.38 -37.79 6.51
CA SER A 617 -47.21 -37.91 7.96
C SER A 617 -47.48 -36.55 8.60
N GLY A 618 -48.49 -36.47 9.48
CA GLY A 618 -48.86 -35.19 10.12
C GLY A 618 -49.40 -34.11 9.16
N GLY A 619 -49.78 -34.48 7.93
CA GLY A 619 -50.28 -33.54 6.90
C GLY A 619 -49.21 -33.05 5.92
N PHE A 620 -47.95 -33.43 6.11
CA PHE A 620 -46.82 -33.13 5.24
C PHE A 620 -46.36 -34.41 4.53
N ASN A 621 -45.55 -34.30 3.48
CA ASN A 621 -44.92 -35.47 2.90
C ASN A 621 -44.09 -36.18 3.99
N SER A 622 -44.12 -37.51 4.04
CA SER A 622 -43.40 -38.31 5.05
C SER A 622 -41.88 -38.10 5.05
N GLY A 623 -41.33 -37.54 3.97
CA GLY A 623 -39.94 -37.12 3.84
C GLY A 623 -39.60 -35.70 4.30
N ASP A 624 -40.62 -34.87 4.54
CA ASP A 624 -40.48 -33.48 5.02
C ASP A 624 -40.22 -33.51 6.53
N ALA A 625 -38.93 -33.49 6.88
CA ALA A 625 -38.48 -33.78 8.24
C ALA A 625 -38.81 -32.63 9.20
N ASN A 626 -38.86 -31.39 8.71
CA ASN A 626 -39.12 -30.20 9.50
C ASN A 626 -40.54 -29.62 9.31
N GLN A 627 -41.34 -30.21 8.42
CA GLN A 627 -42.74 -29.87 8.15
C GLN A 627 -42.92 -28.43 7.64
N ASN A 628 -42.02 -27.97 6.78
CA ASN A 628 -42.07 -26.62 6.21
C ASN A 628 -42.70 -26.57 4.81
N GLY A 629 -42.98 -27.71 4.18
CA GLY A 629 -43.53 -27.81 2.83
C GLY A 629 -42.54 -27.51 1.71
N LEU A 630 -41.24 -27.52 1.99
CA LEU A 630 -40.14 -27.44 1.04
C LEU A 630 -39.36 -28.75 1.06
N LEU A 631 -38.95 -29.23 -0.11
CA LEU A 631 -38.02 -30.35 -0.20
C LEU A 631 -36.63 -29.79 0.11
N ASP A 632 -36.24 -29.85 1.39
CA ASP A 632 -34.95 -29.33 1.85
C ASP A 632 -33.77 -30.20 1.39
N VAL A 633 -32.57 -29.62 1.46
CA VAL A 633 -31.35 -30.31 1.04
C VAL A 633 -31.16 -31.62 1.82
N GLY A 634 -31.05 -32.72 1.08
CA GLY A 634 -30.88 -34.06 1.62
C GLY A 634 -32.19 -34.78 1.98
N GLU A 635 -33.35 -34.11 1.95
CA GLU A 635 -34.64 -34.76 2.16
C GLU A 635 -35.03 -35.66 0.98
N THR A 636 -35.90 -36.63 1.25
CA THR A 636 -36.47 -37.54 0.24
C THR A 636 -37.97 -37.66 0.46
N TRP A 637 -38.75 -37.07 -0.44
CA TRP A 637 -40.21 -37.11 -0.39
C TRP A 637 -40.76 -38.34 -1.07
N HIS A 638 -41.73 -38.98 -0.43
CA HIS A 638 -42.27 -40.28 -0.82
C HIS A 638 -43.68 -40.13 -1.40
N TYR A 639 -43.93 -40.84 -2.51
CA TYR A 639 -45.23 -40.91 -3.16
C TYR A 639 -45.59 -42.36 -3.48
N GLN A 640 -46.88 -42.64 -3.64
CA GLN A 640 -47.35 -43.96 -4.02
C GLN A 640 -48.55 -43.91 -4.98
N ALA A 641 -48.66 -44.95 -5.80
CA ALA A 641 -49.83 -45.25 -6.60
C ALA A 641 -50.12 -46.75 -6.56
N THR A 642 -51.36 -47.14 -6.82
CA THR A 642 -51.76 -48.55 -6.84
C THR A 642 -52.53 -48.90 -8.09
N GLY A 643 -52.39 -50.15 -8.54
CA GLY A 643 -53.06 -50.70 -9.70
C GLY A 643 -53.13 -52.22 -9.63
N THR A 644 -53.36 -52.86 -10.76
CA THR A 644 -53.35 -54.33 -10.89
C THR A 644 -52.50 -54.75 -12.08
N ALA A 645 -51.72 -55.82 -11.92
CA ALA A 645 -50.81 -56.31 -12.95
C ALA A 645 -51.58 -56.68 -14.23
N GLN A 646 -51.12 -56.16 -15.37
CA GLN A 646 -51.62 -56.52 -16.70
C GLN A 646 -50.91 -57.78 -17.22
N LEU A 647 -51.39 -58.37 -18.31
CA LEU A 647 -50.70 -59.48 -18.97
C LEU A 647 -49.58 -58.93 -19.87
N GLY A 648 -48.42 -59.60 -19.84
CA GLY A 648 -47.25 -59.23 -20.63
C GLY A 648 -46.35 -58.19 -19.93
N GLY A 649 -45.31 -57.77 -20.64
CA GLY A 649 -44.36 -56.75 -20.17
C GLY A 649 -45.01 -55.38 -20.00
N TYR A 650 -44.74 -54.77 -18.85
CA TYR A 650 -45.21 -53.45 -18.47
C TYR A 650 -44.02 -52.60 -18.02
N VAL A 651 -43.71 -51.57 -18.79
CA VAL A 651 -42.68 -50.56 -18.46
C VAL A 651 -43.40 -49.26 -18.20
N ASN A 652 -43.12 -48.63 -17.07
CA ASN A 652 -43.78 -47.39 -16.67
C ASN A 652 -42.73 -46.35 -16.27
N ASN A 653 -42.77 -45.17 -16.90
CA ASN A 653 -41.84 -44.08 -16.65
C ASN A 653 -42.49 -42.99 -15.79
N ALA A 654 -41.70 -42.35 -14.93
CA ALA A 654 -42.13 -41.19 -14.18
C ALA A 654 -41.13 -40.04 -14.32
N THR A 655 -41.66 -38.82 -14.24
CA THR A 655 -40.90 -37.57 -14.21
C THR A 655 -41.28 -36.79 -12.96
N ALA A 656 -40.29 -36.43 -12.14
CA ALA A 656 -40.43 -35.48 -11.06
C ALA A 656 -39.95 -34.10 -11.50
N THR A 657 -40.66 -33.05 -11.09
CA THR A 657 -40.29 -31.63 -11.32
C THR A 657 -40.58 -30.81 -10.06
N THR A 658 -39.88 -29.69 -9.90
CA THR A 658 -40.19 -28.68 -8.87
C THR A 658 -40.58 -27.35 -9.52
N ASP A 659 -40.92 -26.34 -8.71
CA ASP A 659 -40.85 -24.96 -9.20
C ASP A 659 -39.40 -24.60 -9.57
N ALA A 660 -39.24 -23.59 -10.42
CA ALA A 660 -37.92 -23.07 -10.73
C ALA A 660 -37.31 -22.36 -9.51
N TYR A 661 -36.04 -22.64 -9.21
CA TYR A 661 -35.26 -21.79 -8.32
C TYR A 661 -34.79 -20.57 -9.12
N THR A 662 -35.01 -19.38 -8.58
CA THR A 662 -34.59 -18.11 -9.19
C THR A 662 -33.54 -17.45 -8.32
N ASP A 663 -32.43 -17.06 -8.93
CA ASP A 663 -31.34 -16.39 -8.24
C ASP A 663 -31.57 -14.87 -8.09
N THR A 664 -30.53 -14.14 -7.67
CA THR A 664 -30.65 -12.70 -7.37
C THR A 664 -30.81 -11.84 -8.63
N ALA A 665 -30.19 -12.24 -9.75
CA ALA A 665 -30.31 -11.54 -11.03
C ALA A 665 -31.62 -11.88 -11.77
N GLY A 666 -32.29 -12.95 -11.37
CA GLY A 666 -33.57 -13.38 -11.93
C GLY A 666 -33.44 -14.52 -12.94
N HIS A 667 -32.27 -15.16 -13.03
CA HIS A 667 -32.11 -16.39 -13.78
C HIS A 667 -32.78 -17.54 -13.04
N SER A 668 -33.36 -18.48 -13.79
CA SER A 668 -34.16 -19.56 -13.22
C SER A 668 -33.73 -20.92 -13.75
N ARG A 669 -33.70 -21.92 -12.87
CA ARG A 669 -33.46 -23.32 -13.22
C ARG A 669 -34.55 -24.19 -12.60
N THR A 670 -35.15 -25.06 -13.41
CA THR A 670 -36.18 -26.01 -12.98
C THR A 670 -35.59 -27.41 -12.88
N PRO A 671 -35.38 -27.93 -11.65
CA PRO A 671 -35.00 -29.32 -11.44
C PRO A 671 -36.04 -30.29 -12.02
N SER A 672 -35.53 -31.31 -12.73
CA SER A 672 -36.33 -32.44 -13.16
C SER A 672 -35.52 -33.73 -13.12
N ALA A 673 -36.18 -34.84 -12.83
CA ALA A 673 -35.58 -36.17 -12.85
C ALA A 673 -36.58 -37.17 -13.43
N THR A 674 -36.07 -38.16 -14.16
CA THR A 674 -36.88 -39.21 -14.76
C THR A 674 -36.38 -40.57 -14.32
N ASP A 675 -37.28 -41.49 -14.05
CA ASP A 675 -36.93 -42.87 -13.71
C ASP A 675 -38.01 -43.83 -14.19
N SER A 676 -37.67 -45.11 -14.34
CA SER A 676 -38.59 -46.13 -14.82
C SER A 676 -38.54 -47.38 -13.96
N SER A 677 -39.63 -48.15 -13.99
CA SER A 677 -39.69 -49.46 -13.33
C SER A 677 -40.51 -50.39 -14.22
N ASP A 678 -40.25 -51.70 -14.14
CA ASP A 678 -40.96 -52.69 -14.95
C ASP A 678 -41.37 -53.96 -14.22
N TYR A 679 -42.33 -54.65 -14.80
CA TYR A 679 -42.69 -56.02 -14.45
C TYR A 679 -43.16 -56.80 -15.69
N GLU A 680 -43.09 -58.13 -15.61
CA GLU A 680 -43.74 -59.04 -16.55
C GLU A 680 -44.94 -59.70 -15.86
N GLY A 681 -46.12 -59.51 -16.44
CA GLY A 681 -47.35 -60.10 -15.90
C GLY A 681 -47.72 -61.41 -16.58
N TYR A 682 -47.99 -62.46 -15.80
CA TYR A 682 -48.29 -63.80 -16.35
C TYR A 682 -49.76 -64.18 -16.16
N SER A 683 -50.32 -64.83 -17.19
CA SER A 683 -51.68 -65.35 -17.17
C SER A 683 -51.77 -66.61 -16.30
N ASN A 684 -52.67 -66.59 -15.33
CA ASN A 684 -53.18 -67.77 -14.65
C ASN A 684 -54.57 -68.09 -15.22
N LYS A 685 -54.67 -68.58 -16.45
CA LYS A 685 -55.97 -68.97 -17.03
C LYS A 685 -55.86 -70.30 -17.75
N ALA A 686 -55.40 -71.32 -17.03
CA ALA A 686 -55.40 -72.67 -17.57
C ALA A 686 -56.82 -73.13 -17.91
N LEU A 687 -56.94 -73.86 -19.01
CA LEU A 687 -58.18 -74.37 -19.55
C LEU A 687 -58.33 -75.86 -19.22
N THR A 688 -59.51 -76.23 -18.76
CA THR A 688 -59.79 -77.61 -18.35
C THR A 688 -59.71 -78.58 -19.53
N GLN A 689 -59.45 -79.85 -19.25
CA GLN A 689 -59.55 -80.95 -20.22
C GLN A 689 -60.86 -80.90 -21.07
N GLY A 690 -62.01 -80.62 -20.44
CA GLY A 690 -63.28 -80.53 -21.15
C GLY A 690 -63.34 -79.40 -22.18
N PHE A 691 -62.60 -78.32 -21.96
CA PHE A 691 -62.44 -77.26 -22.95
C PHE A 691 -61.66 -77.79 -24.16
N TRP A 692 -60.46 -78.34 -23.95
CA TRP A 692 -59.60 -78.84 -25.03
C TRP A 692 -60.26 -79.96 -25.84
N GLY A 693 -61.00 -80.86 -25.19
CA GLY A 693 -61.79 -81.90 -25.85
C GLY A 693 -63.00 -81.41 -26.65
N SER A 694 -63.49 -80.19 -26.39
CA SER A 694 -64.55 -79.54 -27.20
C SER A 694 -64.01 -78.57 -28.26
N HIS A 695 -62.70 -78.31 -28.26
CA HIS A 695 -61.97 -77.44 -29.17
C HIS A 695 -60.82 -78.20 -29.84
N THR A 696 -61.08 -79.44 -30.27
CA THR A 696 -60.06 -80.31 -30.89
C THR A 696 -59.52 -79.77 -32.22
N ASP A 697 -60.21 -78.81 -32.82
CA ASP A 697 -59.79 -78.09 -34.02
C ASP A 697 -58.79 -76.96 -33.72
N ALA A 698 -58.56 -76.63 -32.44
CA ALA A 698 -57.62 -75.60 -32.02
C ALA A 698 -56.18 -76.10 -31.84
N TRP A 699 -55.92 -77.39 -32.08
CA TRP A 699 -54.61 -78.03 -31.85
C TRP A 699 -54.36 -79.21 -32.80
N ASP A 700 -55.04 -79.21 -33.95
CA ASP A 700 -54.94 -80.32 -34.91
C ASP A 700 -53.93 -80.14 -36.03
N ASN A 701 -53.18 -79.03 -35.99
CA ASN A 701 -52.16 -78.65 -36.96
C ASN A 701 -52.73 -78.53 -38.39
N ILE A 702 -54.01 -78.17 -38.54
CA ILE A 702 -54.67 -77.91 -39.82
C ILE A 702 -55.16 -76.45 -39.86
N PRO A 703 -54.28 -75.50 -40.21
CA PRO A 703 -54.63 -74.09 -40.23
C PRO A 703 -55.86 -73.80 -41.11
N GLY A 704 -56.85 -73.11 -40.54
CA GLY A 704 -58.07 -72.68 -41.23
C GLY A 704 -59.24 -73.65 -41.13
N ASN A 705 -59.08 -74.76 -40.41
CA ASN A 705 -60.13 -75.76 -40.15
C ASN A 705 -61.03 -75.40 -38.94
N GLU A 706 -60.78 -74.26 -38.27
CA GLU A 706 -61.37 -73.95 -36.97
C GLU A 706 -62.82 -73.46 -37.07
N GLY A 707 -63.69 -74.01 -36.22
CA GLY A 707 -65.09 -73.67 -36.10
C GLY A 707 -65.36 -72.42 -35.24
N ASN A 708 -66.64 -72.09 -35.09
CA ASN A 708 -67.08 -70.93 -34.31
C ASN A 708 -66.80 -70.98 -32.79
N PRO A 709 -66.73 -72.15 -32.09
CA PRO A 709 -66.31 -72.11 -30.68
C PRO A 709 -64.85 -71.66 -30.54
N THR A 710 -63.93 -72.20 -31.34
CA THR A 710 -62.49 -71.85 -31.35
C THR A 710 -62.24 -70.40 -31.80
N LYS A 711 -62.85 -69.95 -32.91
CA LYS A 711 -62.76 -68.56 -33.37
C LYS A 711 -63.26 -67.54 -32.33
N SER A 712 -64.29 -67.91 -31.57
CA SER A 712 -64.80 -67.05 -30.50
C SER A 712 -63.85 -66.99 -29.31
N ALA A 713 -63.24 -68.13 -28.93
CA ALA A 713 -62.27 -68.20 -27.84
C ALA A 713 -61.01 -67.34 -28.12
N VAL A 714 -60.49 -67.37 -29.35
CA VAL A 714 -59.38 -66.48 -29.78
C VAL A 714 -59.79 -65.01 -29.69
N LYS A 715 -60.99 -64.67 -30.19
CA LYS A 715 -61.47 -63.28 -30.16
C LYS A 715 -61.65 -62.74 -28.73
N SER A 716 -61.99 -63.61 -27.78
CA SER A 716 -62.07 -63.25 -26.35
C SER A 716 -60.72 -63.27 -25.62
N GLY A 717 -59.63 -63.65 -26.29
CA GLY A 717 -58.30 -63.78 -25.68
C GLY A 717 -58.18 -64.99 -24.74
N VAL A 718 -59.08 -65.97 -24.85
CA VAL A 718 -59.00 -67.26 -24.11
C VAL A 718 -57.99 -68.17 -24.78
N LEU A 719 -57.92 -68.15 -26.13
CA LEU A 719 -56.89 -68.80 -26.91
C LEU A 719 -55.91 -67.77 -27.47
N SER A 720 -54.61 -68.10 -27.46
CA SER A 720 -53.51 -67.28 -27.98
C SER A 720 -53.53 -67.19 -29.50
N SER A 721 -53.96 -68.25 -30.18
CA SER A 721 -53.99 -68.39 -31.64
C SER A 721 -55.12 -69.31 -32.09
N LEU A 722 -55.38 -69.35 -33.41
CA LEU A 722 -56.36 -70.27 -33.99
C LEU A 722 -55.93 -71.74 -33.86
N ASP A 723 -54.64 -72.00 -33.95
CA ASP A 723 -54.02 -73.30 -33.65
C ASP A 723 -52.89 -73.06 -32.65
N VAL A 724 -52.99 -73.70 -31.48
CA VAL A 724 -52.01 -73.55 -30.40
C VAL A 724 -50.90 -74.60 -30.46
N ASN A 725 -51.06 -75.69 -31.21
CA ASN A 725 -50.03 -76.73 -31.27
C ASN A 725 -48.76 -76.16 -31.95
N PRO A 726 -47.62 -76.06 -31.25
CA PRO A 726 -46.40 -75.46 -31.79
C PRO A 726 -45.66 -76.35 -32.77
N SER A 727 -46.13 -77.57 -33.03
CA SER A 727 -45.44 -78.59 -33.85
C SER A 727 -44.87 -78.02 -35.14
N VAL A 728 -43.53 -78.08 -35.23
CA VAL A 728 -42.71 -77.73 -36.39
C VAL A 728 -41.96 -78.99 -36.87
N ASP A 729 -41.45 -78.95 -38.12
CA ASP A 729 -40.63 -80.04 -38.66
C ASP A 729 -39.33 -80.18 -37.82
N ASP A 730 -39.22 -81.26 -37.04
CA ASP A 730 -38.05 -81.55 -36.20
C ASP A 730 -36.93 -82.22 -37.03
N PRO A 731 -35.71 -81.65 -37.09
CA PRO A 731 -34.57 -82.26 -37.77
C PRO A 731 -34.19 -83.67 -37.26
N ALA A 732 -34.55 -84.02 -36.03
CA ALA A 732 -34.21 -85.29 -35.38
C ALA A 732 -35.07 -86.48 -35.84
N THR A 733 -36.26 -86.24 -36.42
CA THR A 733 -37.24 -87.28 -36.80
C THR A 733 -37.36 -87.45 -38.32
N VAL A 734 -36.29 -87.92 -38.98
CA VAL A 734 -36.26 -88.07 -40.45
C VAL A 734 -37.33 -89.05 -40.96
N GLY A 735 -38.34 -88.52 -41.65
CA GLY A 735 -39.37 -89.29 -42.35
C GLY A 735 -40.67 -89.52 -41.58
N VAL A 736 -40.85 -88.83 -40.45
CA VAL A 736 -42.14 -88.69 -39.76
C VAL A 736 -42.89 -87.48 -40.36
N ASP A 737 -44.21 -87.45 -40.20
CA ASP A 737 -45.05 -86.29 -40.54
C ASP A 737 -45.57 -85.74 -39.22
N GLU A 738 -44.79 -84.83 -38.62
CA GLU A 738 -44.96 -84.28 -37.27
C GLU A 738 -46.29 -83.54 -37.14
N SER A 739 -46.85 -83.04 -38.26
CA SER A 739 -48.19 -82.41 -38.30
C SER A 739 -49.32 -83.33 -37.81
N LYS A 740 -49.07 -84.63 -37.67
CA LYS A 740 -50.03 -85.61 -37.15
C LYS A 740 -49.91 -85.86 -35.66
N TYR A 741 -49.05 -85.16 -34.95
CA TYR A 741 -48.74 -85.43 -33.56
C TYR A 741 -48.81 -84.16 -32.68
N LEU A 742 -49.01 -84.39 -31.39
CA LEU A 742 -48.84 -83.42 -30.33
C LEU A 742 -47.64 -83.85 -29.49
N LEU A 743 -46.76 -82.91 -29.16
CA LEU A 743 -45.56 -83.16 -28.36
C LEU A 743 -45.89 -82.96 -26.89
N LEU A 744 -45.89 -84.02 -26.09
CA LEU A 744 -45.96 -83.90 -24.63
C LEU A 744 -44.55 -83.67 -24.07
N GLY A 745 -44.44 -82.86 -23.02
CA GLY A 745 -43.15 -82.52 -22.42
C GLY A 745 -42.48 -81.31 -23.07
N ASP A 746 -43.16 -80.61 -23.97
CA ASP A 746 -42.64 -79.39 -24.60
C ASP A 746 -42.80 -78.22 -23.64
N ALA A 747 -41.88 -78.13 -22.68
CA ALA A 747 -41.92 -77.15 -21.61
C ALA A 747 -41.61 -75.71 -22.07
N ASN A 748 -40.88 -75.57 -23.17
CA ASN A 748 -40.42 -74.29 -23.72
C ASN A 748 -41.27 -73.81 -24.91
N HIS A 749 -42.28 -74.60 -25.31
CA HIS A 749 -43.24 -74.31 -26.36
C HIS A 749 -42.58 -74.09 -27.75
N ASN A 750 -41.47 -74.77 -28.03
CA ASN A 750 -40.78 -74.62 -29.30
C ASN A 750 -41.18 -75.67 -30.36
N GLY A 751 -41.97 -76.67 -29.97
CA GLY A 751 -42.43 -77.76 -30.83
C GLY A 751 -41.35 -78.78 -31.22
N LEU A 752 -40.19 -78.78 -30.56
CA LEU A 752 -39.02 -79.63 -30.87
C LEU A 752 -38.74 -80.66 -29.78
N VAL A 753 -38.20 -81.81 -30.16
CA VAL A 753 -37.68 -82.80 -29.21
C VAL A 753 -36.31 -82.36 -28.73
N ASP A 754 -36.25 -81.83 -27.51
CA ASP A 754 -35.04 -81.26 -26.94
C ASP A 754 -34.38 -82.17 -25.88
N ASP A 755 -35.14 -83.06 -25.24
CA ASP A 755 -34.61 -83.95 -24.20
C ASP A 755 -35.42 -85.26 -23.99
N ASP A 756 -35.04 -86.02 -22.96
CA ASP A 756 -35.68 -87.29 -22.61
C ASP A 756 -37.10 -87.13 -22.04
N HIS A 757 -37.56 -85.91 -21.71
CA HIS A 757 -38.90 -85.61 -21.19
C HIS A 757 -39.95 -85.42 -22.28
N ASN A 758 -39.58 -85.56 -23.55
CA ASN A 758 -40.54 -85.46 -24.66
C ASN A 758 -41.18 -86.82 -25.03
N LEU A 759 -42.44 -86.78 -25.45
CA LEU A 759 -43.19 -87.95 -25.93
C LEU A 759 -44.28 -87.55 -26.94
N TRP A 760 -44.24 -88.15 -28.13
CA TRP A 760 -45.20 -87.87 -29.20
C TRP A 760 -46.48 -88.71 -29.04
N ILE A 761 -47.63 -88.03 -29.09
CA ILE A 761 -48.95 -88.66 -29.20
C ILE A 761 -49.60 -88.30 -30.54
N SER A 762 -50.13 -89.28 -31.27
CA SER A 762 -50.83 -88.95 -32.51
C SER A 762 -52.08 -88.13 -32.21
N ILE A 763 -52.36 -87.10 -33.00
CA ILE A 763 -53.53 -86.22 -32.85
C ILE A 763 -54.82 -87.04 -32.86
N SER A 764 -54.87 -88.12 -33.65
CA SER A 764 -56.02 -89.03 -33.68
C SER A 764 -56.25 -89.73 -32.33
N LEU A 765 -55.19 -90.21 -31.68
CA LEU A 765 -55.27 -90.80 -30.34
C LEU A 765 -55.58 -89.75 -29.28
N ALA A 766 -54.90 -88.60 -29.30
CA ALA A 766 -55.12 -87.50 -28.36
C ALA A 766 -56.57 -87.01 -28.40
N LYS A 767 -57.15 -86.79 -29.59
CA LYS A 767 -58.56 -86.42 -29.76
C LYS A 767 -59.49 -87.48 -29.19
N SER A 768 -59.19 -88.76 -29.39
CA SER A 768 -59.98 -89.86 -28.83
C SER A 768 -59.91 -89.91 -27.30
N ILE A 769 -58.76 -89.58 -26.71
CA ILE A 769 -58.55 -89.57 -25.26
C ILE A 769 -59.30 -88.38 -24.63
N GLU A 770 -59.14 -87.19 -25.18
CA GLU A 770 -59.78 -85.96 -24.68
C GLU A 770 -61.31 -85.98 -24.80
N SER A 771 -61.85 -86.65 -25.83
CA SER A 771 -63.30 -86.80 -26.03
C SER A 771 -63.92 -88.02 -25.33
N SER A 772 -63.12 -88.85 -24.65
CA SER A 772 -63.61 -90.06 -23.96
C SER A 772 -64.05 -89.80 -22.51
N SER A 773 -65.06 -90.53 -22.05
CA SER A 773 -65.38 -90.61 -20.62
C SER A 773 -64.25 -91.30 -19.86
N THR A 774 -63.98 -90.87 -18.62
CA THR A 774 -62.90 -91.40 -17.77
C THR A 774 -62.88 -92.93 -17.78
N SER A 775 -61.83 -93.51 -18.36
CA SER A 775 -61.61 -94.96 -18.44
C SER A 775 -61.09 -95.50 -17.10
N GLY A 776 -61.27 -96.81 -16.84
CA GLY A 776 -60.61 -97.49 -15.72
C GLY A 776 -59.10 -97.73 -15.92
N ASP A 777 -58.55 -97.28 -17.06
CA ASP A 777 -57.12 -97.33 -17.39
C ASP A 777 -56.40 -96.06 -16.90
N ALA A 778 -55.57 -96.21 -15.88
CA ALA A 778 -54.74 -95.16 -15.28
C ALA A 778 -53.91 -94.39 -16.31
N ARG A 779 -53.46 -95.04 -17.40
CA ARG A 779 -52.70 -94.39 -18.47
C ARG A 779 -53.53 -93.35 -19.22
N VAL A 780 -54.80 -93.66 -19.48
CA VAL A 780 -55.73 -92.74 -20.14
C VAL A 780 -56.03 -91.56 -19.21
N ILE A 781 -56.23 -91.83 -17.91
CA ILE A 781 -56.47 -90.75 -16.92
C ILE A 781 -55.28 -89.79 -16.86
N MET A 782 -54.05 -90.30 -16.83
CA MET A 782 -52.85 -89.45 -16.84
C MET A 782 -52.72 -88.66 -18.15
N LEU A 783 -52.86 -89.32 -19.30
CA LEU A 783 -52.81 -88.66 -20.60
C LEU A 783 -53.85 -87.55 -20.74
N GLN A 784 -55.06 -87.75 -20.21
CA GLN A 784 -56.09 -86.71 -20.24
C GLN A 784 -55.65 -85.41 -19.54
N GLN A 785 -54.95 -85.53 -18.42
CA GLN A 785 -54.43 -84.35 -17.72
C GLN A 785 -53.15 -83.81 -18.35
N ALA A 786 -52.26 -84.69 -18.83
CA ALA A 786 -51.01 -84.29 -19.49
C ALA A 786 -51.26 -83.58 -20.83
N ILE A 787 -52.20 -84.06 -21.66
CA ILE A 787 -52.58 -83.41 -22.92
C ILE A 787 -53.14 -82.02 -22.65
N ALA A 788 -54.10 -81.91 -21.73
CA ALA A 788 -54.66 -80.61 -21.36
C ALA A 788 -53.60 -79.65 -20.78
N ALA A 789 -52.66 -80.16 -19.98
CA ALA A 789 -51.57 -79.36 -19.42
C ALA A 789 -50.61 -78.88 -20.50
N GLN A 790 -50.21 -79.75 -21.43
CA GLN A 790 -49.40 -79.36 -22.57
C GLN A 790 -50.11 -78.30 -23.42
N LEU A 791 -51.39 -78.48 -23.74
CA LEU A 791 -52.14 -77.50 -24.52
C LEU A 791 -52.29 -76.15 -23.78
N ASN A 792 -52.33 -76.15 -22.45
CA ASN A 792 -52.29 -74.93 -21.65
C ASN A 792 -50.94 -74.22 -21.74
N ILE A 793 -49.84 -74.98 -21.61
CA ILE A 793 -48.48 -74.47 -21.86
C ILE A 793 -48.43 -73.86 -23.25
N ASP A 794 -49.04 -74.55 -24.22
CA ASP A 794 -49.05 -74.13 -25.60
C ASP A 794 -49.88 -72.89 -25.88
N ASN A 795 -50.89 -72.68 -25.05
CA ASN A 795 -51.69 -71.47 -25.05
C ASN A 795 -51.02 -70.30 -24.30
N GLY A 796 -49.76 -70.44 -23.89
CA GLY A 796 -48.97 -69.43 -23.18
C GLY A 796 -49.20 -69.40 -21.67
N VAL A 797 -49.75 -70.45 -21.08
CA VAL A 797 -49.86 -70.56 -19.61
C VAL A 797 -48.55 -71.10 -19.04
N ALA A 798 -47.91 -70.32 -18.18
CA ALA A 798 -46.68 -70.77 -17.54
C ALA A 798 -46.96 -71.94 -16.59
N GLN A 799 -46.27 -73.06 -16.82
CA GLN A 799 -46.40 -74.24 -15.98
C GLN A 799 -45.58 -74.15 -14.68
N PRO A 800 -46.01 -74.88 -13.63
CA PRO A 800 -45.12 -75.29 -12.55
C PRO A 800 -43.90 -76.00 -13.11
N PHE A 801 -42.73 -75.66 -12.58
CA PHE A 801 -41.45 -76.12 -13.09
C PHE A 801 -41.43 -77.66 -13.22
N ASN A 802 -41.19 -78.15 -14.44
CA ASN A 802 -41.12 -79.55 -14.82
C ASN A 802 -42.40 -80.40 -14.56
N LEU A 803 -43.56 -79.79 -14.35
CA LEU A 803 -44.81 -80.54 -14.11
C LEU A 803 -45.16 -81.46 -15.30
N ILE A 804 -45.05 -80.94 -16.52
CA ILE A 804 -45.33 -81.75 -17.72
C ILE A 804 -44.28 -82.84 -17.93
N ASP A 805 -43.02 -82.56 -17.58
CA ASP A 805 -41.90 -83.49 -17.70
C ASP A 805 -42.09 -84.69 -16.76
N GLU A 806 -42.55 -84.45 -15.52
CA GLU A 806 -42.91 -85.50 -14.57
C GLU A 806 -44.04 -86.38 -15.10
N ALA A 807 -45.04 -85.78 -15.77
CA ALA A 807 -46.11 -86.52 -16.42
C ALA A 807 -45.57 -87.47 -17.50
N VAL A 808 -44.65 -86.99 -18.34
CA VAL A 808 -44.04 -87.80 -19.39
C VAL A 808 -43.15 -88.89 -18.81
N MET A 809 -42.36 -88.60 -17.77
CA MET A 809 -41.55 -89.60 -17.05
C MET A 809 -42.42 -90.72 -16.47
N TRP A 810 -43.59 -90.39 -15.90
CA TRP A 810 -44.55 -91.39 -15.44
C TRP A 810 -45.10 -92.24 -16.59
N LEU A 811 -45.45 -91.63 -17.72
CA LEU A 811 -45.99 -92.32 -18.90
C LEU A 811 -44.97 -93.27 -19.55
N LYS A 812 -43.69 -92.91 -19.52
CA LYS A 812 -42.58 -93.75 -20.01
C LYS A 812 -42.12 -94.79 -18.97
N GLY A 813 -42.52 -94.63 -17.71
CA GLY A 813 -42.02 -95.44 -16.60
C GLY A 813 -40.53 -95.25 -16.34
N GLN A 814 -40.09 -93.99 -16.36
CA GLN A 814 -38.70 -93.55 -16.22
C GLN A 814 -38.56 -92.61 -15.01
N GLY A 815 -37.32 -92.18 -14.71
CA GLY A 815 -37.04 -91.31 -13.56
C GLY A 815 -37.47 -91.94 -12.22
N ALA A 816 -38.08 -91.12 -11.36
CA ALA A 816 -38.68 -91.53 -10.08
C ALA A 816 -39.71 -92.67 -10.23
N TRP A 817 -40.34 -92.75 -11.42
CA TRP A 817 -41.43 -93.66 -11.74
C TRP A 817 -40.97 -95.00 -12.34
N ALA A 818 -39.65 -95.23 -12.38
CA ALA A 818 -39.09 -96.44 -12.94
C ALA A 818 -39.53 -97.73 -12.22
N SER A 819 -39.64 -98.83 -12.98
CA SER A 819 -40.00 -100.16 -12.48
C SER A 819 -41.39 -100.30 -11.85
N LEU A 820 -42.30 -99.33 -12.08
CA LEU A 820 -43.65 -99.36 -11.54
C LEU A 820 -44.68 -100.10 -12.43
N GLY A 821 -44.32 -100.39 -13.68
CA GLY A 821 -45.13 -101.20 -14.60
C GLY A 821 -46.03 -100.41 -15.55
N VAL A 822 -45.76 -99.12 -15.74
CA VAL A 822 -46.32 -98.28 -16.83
C VAL A 822 -45.20 -98.01 -17.82
N ASN A 823 -45.47 -98.20 -19.11
CA ASN A 823 -44.65 -97.69 -20.20
C ASN A 823 -45.54 -97.63 -21.47
N LEU A 824 -45.75 -96.43 -22.01
CA LEU A 824 -46.52 -96.21 -23.23
C LEU A 824 -45.67 -96.22 -24.50
N ASP A 825 -44.36 -96.26 -24.37
CA ASP A 825 -43.37 -96.30 -25.45
C ASP A 825 -42.46 -97.53 -25.21
N SER A 826 -43.00 -98.72 -25.52
CA SER A 826 -42.34 -99.99 -25.21
C SER A 826 -41.15 -100.29 -26.13
N ASN A 827 -41.13 -99.71 -27.33
CA ASN A 827 -40.04 -99.77 -28.30
C ASN A 827 -39.01 -98.64 -28.12
N ASN A 828 -39.30 -97.65 -27.26
CA ASN A 828 -38.45 -96.52 -26.91
C ASN A 828 -38.07 -95.69 -28.14
N ASP A 829 -39.03 -95.47 -29.03
CA ASP A 829 -38.88 -94.66 -30.24
C ASP A 829 -39.40 -93.23 -30.10
N GLY A 830 -39.89 -92.85 -28.91
CA GLY A 830 -40.41 -91.52 -28.62
C GLY A 830 -41.87 -91.34 -28.98
N PHE A 831 -42.57 -92.37 -29.46
CA PHE A 831 -43.98 -92.31 -29.82
C PHE A 831 -44.82 -93.23 -28.93
N ILE A 832 -46.03 -92.78 -28.57
CA ILE A 832 -46.98 -93.61 -27.83
C ILE A 832 -47.45 -94.79 -28.70
N ASP A 833 -47.25 -96.00 -28.21
CA ASP A 833 -47.70 -97.25 -28.82
C ASP A 833 -49.24 -97.32 -28.88
N THR A 834 -49.78 -97.48 -30.09
CA THR A 834 -51.23 -97.55 -30.34
C THR A 834 -51.71 -98.93 -30.76
N ASN A 835 -53.02 -99.17 -30.64
CA ASN A 835 -53.67 -100.29 -31.31
C ASN A 835 -53.52 -100.16 -32.84
N GLY A 836 -53.75 -101.23 -33.59
CA GLY A 836 -53.62 -101.19 -35.07
C GLY A 836 -54.53 -100.19 -35.80
N ALA A 837 -55.45 -99.51 -35.11
CA ALA A 837 -56.30 -98.45 -35.64
C ALA A 837 -55.84 -97.03 -35.27
N GLY A 838 -54.83 -96.87 -34.40
CA GLY A 838 -54.34 -95.57 -33.94
C GLY A 838 -55.28 -94.81 -32.99
N THR A 839 -56.34 -95.44 -32.49
CA THR A 839 -57.41 -94.78 -31.71
C THR A 839 -57.48 -95.20 -30.24
N ALA A 840 -56.66 -96.15 -29.82
CA ALA A 840 -56.51 -96.52 -28.40
C ALA A 840 -55.08 -96.95 -28.10
N LEU A 841 -54.71 -96.95 -26.82
CA LEU A 841 -53.40 -97.40 -26.36
C LEU A 841 -53.17 -98.90 -26.65
N ALA A 842 -51.93 -99.27 -26.96
CA ALA A 842 -51.51 -100.66 -27.04
C ALA A 842 -51.44 -101.31 -25.65
N GLY A 843 -51.51 -102.64 -25.62
CA GLY A 843 -51.31 -103.43 -24.39
C GLY A 843 -52.49 -103.40 -23.40
N PRO A 844 -52.37 -104.16 -22.30
CA PRO A 844 -53.43 -104.26 -21.28
C PRO A 844 -53.57 -102.96 -20.49
N ALA A 845 -54.81 -102.66 -20.08
CA ALA A 845 -55.11 -101.51 -19.24
C ALA A 845 -54.42 -101.59 -17.88
N VAL A 846 -53.84 -100.46 -17.43
CA VAL A 846 -53.25 -100.34 -16.09
C VAL A 846 -54.33 -99.87 -15.15
N LYS A 847 -54.62 -100.63 -14.09
CA LYS A 847 -55.68 -100.26 -13.14
C LYS A 847 -55.18 -99.19 -12.17
N THR A 848 -56.07 -98.33 -11.70
CA THR A 848 -55.79 -97.39 -10.59
C THR A 848 -55.50 -98.09 -9.26
N SER A 849 -55.73 -99.40 -9.14
CA SER A 849 -55.29 -100.22 -7.99
C SER A 849 -53.88 -100.81 -8.17
N SER A 850 -53.17 -100.48 -9.25
CA SER A 850 -51.83 -100.99 -9.53
C SER A 850 -50.75 -100.31 -8.69
N ILE A 851 -49.54 -100.90 -8.69
CA ILE A 851 -48.34 -100.33 -8.07
C ILE A 851 -48.00 -98.98 -8.70
N ALA A 852 -48.10 -98.84 -10.03
CA ALA A 852 -47.83 -97.59 -10.73
C ALA A 852 -48.70 -96.41 -10.31
N TRP A 853 -49.92 -96.67 -9.85
CA TRP A 853 -50.83 -95.62 -9.42
C TRP A 853 -50.68 -95.26 -7.94
N ASN A 854 -50.49 -96.27 -7.08
CA ASN A 854 -50.58 -96.08 -5.62
C ASN A 854 -49.23 -95.96 -4.92
N LYS A 855 -48.13 -96.43 -5.52
CA LYS A 855 -46.81 -96.38 -4.88
C LYS A 855 -46.28 -94.95 -4.89
N TYR A 856 -45.94 -94.46 -3.70
CA TYR A 856 -45.25 -93.21 -3.52
C TYR A 856 -43.79 -93.33 -3.97
N VAL A 857 -43.31 -92.30 -4.65
CA VAL A 857 -41.92 -92.15 -5.09
C VAL A 857 -41.38 -90.79 -4.69
N ASP A 858 -40.07 -90.67 -4.81
CA ASP A 858 -39.32 -89.45 -4.58
C ASP A 858 -39.31 -88.60 -5.85
N VAL A 859 -40.11 -87.53 -5.84
CA VAL A 859 -40.30 -86.59 -6.96
C VAL A 859 -39.57 -85.26 -6.75
N ILE A 860 -38.75 -85.17 -5.71
CA ILE A 860 -37.92 -84.00 -5.41
C ILE A 860 -36.48 -84.26 -5.88
N ASP A 861 -35.76 -83.19 -6.24
CA ASP A 861 -34.34 -83.28 -6.60
C ASP A 861 -33.47 -83.23 -5.33
N PRO A 862 -32.70 -84.29 -5.01
CA PRO A 862 -31.80 -84.30 -3.86
C PRO A 862 -30.77 -83.16 -3.84
N ALA A 863 -30.50 -82.53 -4.99
CA ALA A 863 -29.58 -81.41 -5.13
C ALA A 863 -30.17 -80.04 -4.76
N SER A 864 -31.49 -79.90 -4.60
CA SER A 864 -32.16 -78.63 -4.31
C SER A 864 -31.89 -78.07 -2.90
N GLY A 865 -31.45 -78.93 -1.98
CA GLY A 865 -31.23 -78.57 -0.57
C GLY A 865 -32.51 -78.43 0.27
N ILE A 866 -33.69 -78.68 -0.30
CA ILE A 866 -34.94 -78.77 0.45
C ILE A 866 -34.95 -80.10 1.21
N ALA A 867 -35.22 -80.04 2.52
CA ALA A 867 -35.31 -81.24 3.33
C ALA A 867 -36.56 -82.02 2.91
N ASP A 868 -36.33 -83.22 2.36
CA ASP A 868 -37.32 -84.27 2.21
C ASP A 868 -38.20 -84.35 3.47
N TRP A 869 -39.43 -83.83 3.38
CA TRP A 869 -40.32 -83.68 4.51
C TRP A 869 -41.06 -84.97 4.87
N ASN A 870 -40.85 -86.05 4.10
CA ASN A 870 -41.55 -87.33 4.31
C ASN A 870 -40.73 -88.60 4.05
N GLY A 871 -39.41 -88.50 3.91
CA GLY A 871 -38.50 -89.63 3.76
C GLY A 871 -38.53 -90.32 2.40
N GLY A 872 -38.78 -89.59 1.30
CA GLY A 872 -38.68 -90.05 -0.09
C GLY A 872 -39.97 -90.72 -0.58
N GLN A 873 -41.11 -90.24 -0.08
CA GLN A 873 -42.45 -90.72 -0.39
C GLN A 873 -43.44 -89.57 -0.60
N GLU A 874 -43.14 -88.68 -1.54
CA GLU A 874 -43.80 -87.38 -1.68
C GLU A 874 -45.06 -87.48 -2.53
N ALA A 875 -45.00 -88.18 -3.67
CA ALA A 875 -46.15 -88.29 -4.59
C ALA A 875 -46.31 -89.70 -5.17
N ASN A 876 -47.55 -90.07 -5.52
CA ASN A 876 -47.86 -91.26 -6.33
C ASN A 876 -48.55 -90.85 -7.65
N GLY A 877 -48.95 -91.83 -8.49
CA GLY A 877 -49.64 -91.54 -9.75
C GLY A 877 -50.96 -90.77 -9.61
N GLU A 878 -51.69 -90.96 -8.49
CA GLU A 878 -52.86 -90.13 -8.17
C GLU A 878 -52.46 -88.68 -7.86
N GLY A 879 -51.35 -88.49 -7.13
CA GLY A 879 -50.81 -87.17 -6.78
C GLY A 879 -50.37 -86.37 -8.01
N LEU A 880 -49.59 -86.98 -8.90
CA LEU A 880 -49.16 -86.35 -10.16
C LEU A 880 -50.34 -86.01 -11.07
N LYS A 881 -51.32 -86.92 -11.19
CA LYS A 881 -52.57 -86.62 -11.90
C LYS A 881 -53.29 -85.43 -11.29
N ASN A 882 -53.37 -85.35 -9.97
CA ASN A 882 -54.04 -84.25 -9.29
C ASN A 882 -53.28 -82.93 -9.48
N ALA A 883 -51.95 -82.94 -9.47
CA ALA A 883 -51.15 -81.76 -9.79
C ALA A 883 -51.45 -81.20 -11.18
N LEU A 884 -51.42 -82.06 -12.21
CA LEU A 884 -51.80 -81.69 -13.58
C LEU A 884 -53.25 -81.20 -13.66
N MET A 885 -54.17 -81.87 -12.95
CA MET A 885 -55.58 -81.46 -12.91
C MET A 885 -55.76 -80.09 -12.27
N TRP A 886 -55.07 -79.79 -11.18
CA TRP A 886 -55.14 -78.50 -10.51
C TRP A 886 -54.48 -77.39 -11.31
N PHE A 887 -53.40 -77.70 -12.04
CA PHE A 887 -52.88 -76.80 -13.05
C PHE A 887 -53.94 -76.50 -14.12
N ASN A 888 -54.54 -77.54 -14.72
CA ASN A 888 -55.57 -77.40 -15.75
C ASN A 888 -56.87 -76.72 -15.28
N GLN A 889 -57.12 -76.68 -13.98
CA GLN A 889 -58.28 -76.02 -13.37
C GLN A 889 -57.94 -74.64 -12.82
N ASP A 890 -56.76 -74.12 -13.16
CA ASP A 890 -56.30 -72.80 -12.75
C ASP A 890 -56.20 -72.63 -11.22
N GLN A 891 -55.98 -73.73 -10.50
CA GLN A 891 -55.80 -73.72 -9.05
C GLN A 891 -54.32 -73.79 -8.66
N LEU A 892 -53.50 -74.47 -9.44
CA LEU A 892 -52.05 -74.45 -9.30
C LEU A 892 -51.48 -73.57 -10.41
N VAL A 893 -50.91 -72.43 -10.06
CA VAL A 893 -50.58 -71.38 -11.02
C VAL A 893 -49.14 -70.92 -10.84
N THR A 894 -48.56 -70.32 -11.89
CA THR A 894 -47.21 -69.73 -11.80
C THR A 894 -47.13 -68.32 -12.36
N SER A 895 -46.24 -67.50 -11.79
CA SER A 895 -45.90 -66.18 -12.32
C SER A 895 -44.74 -66.27 -13.33
N GLY A 896 -44.64 -67.37 -14.08
CA GLY A 896 -43.63 -67.51 -15.14
C GLY A 896 -42.33 -68.22 -14.75
N PRO A 897 -41.40 -68.36 -15.72
CA PRO A 897 -40.08 -68.92 -15.49
C PRO A 897 -39.28 -68.09 -14.48
N GLY A 898 -38.73 -68.73 -13.45
CA GLY A 898 -38.00 -68.05 -12.37
C GLY A 898 -38.87 -67.17 -11.45
N GLY A 899 -40.19 -67.15 -11.65
CA GLY A 899 -41.17 -66.54 -10.76
C GLY A 899 -41.54 -67.47 -9.61
N ASN A 900 -42.80 -67.41 -9.19
CA ASN A 900 -43.34 -68.22 -8.09
C ASN A 900 -44.44 -69.17 -8.59
N VAL A 901 -44.56 -70.32 -7.93
CA VAL A 901 -45.71 -71.23 -7.99
C VAL A 901 -46.58 -71.00 -6.76
N GLY A 902 -47.89 -71.04 -6.92
CA GLY A 902 -48.82 -70.82 -5.81
C GLY A 902 -50.18 -71.45 -6.05
N TRP A 903 -50.99 -71.46 -4.99
CA TRP A 903 -52.34 -72.01 -5.01
C TRP A 903 -53.39 -70.90 -5.12
N PHE A 904 -54.15 -70.89 -6.21
CA PHE A 904 -55.31 -70.02 -6.38
C PHE A 904 -56.55 -70.65 -5.74
N ASN A 905 -57.05 -70.03 -4.67
CA ASN A 905 -58.24 -70.50 -3.96
C ASN A 905 -59.58 -70.03 -4.60
N GLY A 906 -59.51 -69.37 -5.76
CA GLY A 906 -60.64 -68.73 -6.44
C GLY A 906 -60.81 -67.23 -6.17
N THR A 907 -60.04 -66.67 -5.23
CA THR A 907 -60.03 -65.23 -4.93
C THR A 907 -58.63 -64.64 -4.83
N THR A 908 -57.67 -65.35 -4.23
CA THR A 908 -56.29 -64.90 -4.04
C THR A 908 -55.34 -66.07 -4.26
N ILE A 909 -54.07 -65.76 -4.56
CA ILE A 909 -52.97 -66.72 -4.46
C ILE A 909 -52.62 -66.87 -2.99
N ILE A 910 -52.48 -68.11 -2.54
CA ILE A 910 -51.97 -68.48 -1.22
C ILE A 910 -50.85 -69.49 -1.41
N ASP A 911 -50.02 -69.65 -0.38
CA ASP A 911 -48.98 -70.67 -0.35
C ASP A 911 -47.99 -70.58 -1.53
N GLU A 912 -47.46 -69.37 -1.70
CA GLU A 912 -46.60 -69.00 -2.79
C GLU A 912 -45.14 -69.31 -2.47
N HIS A 913 -44.48 -70.04 -3.37
CA HIS A 913 -43.07 -70.43 -3.28
C HIS A 913 -42.38 -70.19 -4.62
N PRO A 914 -41.04 -70.03 -4.67
CA PRO A 914 -40.34 -69.95 -5.95
C PRO A 914 -40.64 -71.15 -6.87
N ASN A 915 -40.79 -70.89 -8.17
CA ASN A 915 -41.21 -71.87 -9.17
C ASN A 915 -40.06 -72.83 -9.50
N THR A 916 -39.85 -73.81 -8.64
CA THR A 916 -38.88 -74.91 -8.77
C THR A 916 -39.58 -76.25 -8.56
N LEU A 917 -39.04 -77.36 -9.07
CA LEU A 917 -39.65 -78.69 -9.01
C LEU A 917 -40.08 -79.04 -7.57
N ASP A 918 -39.17 -78.86 -6.63
CA ASP A 918 -39.37 -79.25 -5.24
C ASP A 918 -40.36 -78.35 -4.51
N GLN A 919 -40.33 -77.04 -4.78
CA GLN A 919 -41.26 -76.10 -4.16
C GLN A 919 -42.66 -76.19 -4.74
N PHE A 920 -42.80 -76.61 -6.00
CA PHE A 920 -44.09 -76.96 -6.58
C PHE A 920 -44.75 -78.11 -5.79
N TRP A 921 -44.01 -79.17 -5.46
CA TRP A 921 -44.53 -80.25 -4.61
C TRP A 921 -44.82 -79.79 -3.18
N LEU A 922 -44.03 -78.85 -2.65
CA LEU A 922 -44.26 -78.26 -1.34
C LEU A 922 -45.57 -77.48 -1.29
N THR A 923 -45.83 -76.61 -2.27
CA THR A 923 -47.10 -75.89 -2.40
C THR A 923 -48.29 -76.85 -2.35
N LEU A 924 -48.20 -77.98 -3.07
CA LEU A 924 -49.28 -78.96 -3.06
C LEU A 924 -49.42 -79.70 -1.72
N HIS A 925 -48.31 -79.95 -1.02
CA HIS A 925 -48.31 -80.52 0.32
C HIS A 925 -48.97 -79.57 1.34
N GLU A 926 -48.55 -78.30 1.37
CA GLU A 926 -48.91 -77.31 2.39
C GLU A 926 -50.37 -76.84 2.30
N VAL A 927 -50.96 -76.76 1.10
CA VAL A 927 -52.40 -76.50 0.92
C VAL A 927 -53.27 -77.56 1.61
N GLY A 928 -52.80 -78.81 1.67
CA GLY A 928 -53.43 -79.91 2.39
C GLY A 928 -54.70 -80.48 1.76
N GLY A 929 -55.04 -81.72 2.10
CA GLY A 929 -56.27 -82.39 1.64
C GLY A 929 -56.21 -82.95 0.20
N LEU A 930 -55.04 -82.88 -0.45
CA LEU A 930 -54.81 -83.47 -1.76
C LEU A 930 -54.50 -84.96 -1.66
N THR A 931 -55.28 -85.79 -2.35
CA THR A 931 -55.02 -87.24 -2.37
C THR A 931 -53.80 -87.58 -3.22
N GLY A 932 -52.96 -88.48 -2.73
CA GLY A 932 -51.78 -88.96 -3.48
C GLY A 932 -50.52 -88.13 -3.31
N ILE A 933 -50.56 -87.10 -2.45
CA ILE A 933 -49.43 -86.28 -2.01
C ILE A 933 -49.35 -86.44 -0.48
N LYS A 934 -48.15 -86.55 0.09
CA LYS A 934 -47.97 -86.76 1.54
C LYS A 934 -47.17 -85.68 2.21
#